data_AF-A0A3Q9J1F5-F1
#
_entry.id   AF-A0A3Q9J1F5-F1
#
_cell.length_a   1.000
_cell.length_b   1.000
_cell.length_c   1.000
_cell.angle_alpha   90.00
_cell.angle_beta   90.00
_cell.angle_gamma   90.00
#
_symmetry.space_group_name_H-M   'P 1'
#
loop_
_entity.id
_entity.type
_entity.pdbx_description
1 polymer ?
#
loop_
_entity_poly.entity_id
_entity_poly.type
_entity_poly.pdbx_seq_one_letter_code
_entity_poly.pdbx_strand_id
1 'polypeptide(L)'
;MRTVVTGSAGPAGTTVVDHLTRRGHWVGAVDVEEHGAGQTMADACATIPAAHDPRYLDSLLSRLSAWHADVLIVTTAEELAVLAPARDALVAAGTRILLPSAKAVAVCQDKLAFAGTLTALGIPTPRTSLVGEPLPPGPWISKPRVGRGSRGIIAHDDIASLPRQFDTTRIIQERLTGREFTVDFLSDETSRIVAYASRWRLAVRGGISASGQVFEDDALHAVVDRMVRGLRYVGPGNAQGFIDSAGAVNIVELNPRYSGGLGISLAAGADLVGTYLHLASGISARPSRGEPGAVVDRFFAAAAPRGSRFLTATPSSPSSSHTRRRLLAAFGTRPEVIKFSGANRTLLGEHDVHMVYTGQHGRGPLGATMTAELGLRVDETWTLPSESNERIGALVTKAIDVLERQQPEAVVLLGDTVTVPVFALAAIDRGIPLVHVEAGLRSYNIRSREEGYRRILAASARVHFAPTQRAAAALLAEGVPAHTIAVVGNPGLDPLAGRGLSRIPLPEREGILFTAHRPTSVDARESLAHVVEVVEGLAADGHSIRFPVHPRTRERLLHHNLWDRLSATGAALTPPLGYWEIVEALRHSRAVVTDSGGLQEEAAWFGVPTVIIRGSTPRWEGIEEGFSILAGLDADAVRGHVRAFGSNGSLELLADRTVPFGDGTSWAQISRILGTDDVGHLLAQGEPDFVGRQVPVA
;
A
#
# COMPACT_ATOMS: atom_id res chain seq x y z
N MET A 1 2.05 9.94 -11.19
CA MET A 1 1.15 9.96 -12.35
C MET A 1 -0.22 10.37 -11.90
N ARG A 2 -0.85 11.30 -12.63
CA ARG A 2 -2.19 11.85 -12.36
C ARG A 2 -3.20 11.08 -13.20
N THR A 3 -3.94 10.19 -12.55
CA THR A 3 -4.89 9.31 -13.24
C THR A 3 -6.30 9.80 -13.03
N VAL A 4 -7.06 9.98 -14.10
CA VAL A 4 -8.49 10.31 -14.02
C VAL A 4 -9.31 9.05 -14.25
N VAL A 5 -10.31 8.83 -13.40
CA VAL A 5 -11.21 7.67 -13.45
C VAL A 5 -12.64 8.15 -13.66
N THR A 6 -13.26 7.78 -14.78
CA THR A 6 -14.69 8.06 -15.03
C THR A 6 -15.57 6.92 -14.55
N GLY A 7 -16.85 7.18 -14.32
CA GLY A 7 -17.78 6.20 -13.73
C GLY A 7 -17.37 5.78 -12.30
N SER A 8 -16.69 6.68 -11.59
CA SER A 8 -16.07 6.44 -10.29
C SER A 8 -17.06 6.04 -9.18
N ALA A 9 -18.34 6.43 -9.28
CA ALA A 9 -19.39 6.02 -8.34
C ALA A 9 -19.78 4.55 -8.51
N GLY A 10 -19.54 3.96 -9.69
CA GLY A 10 -19.88 2.59 -9.98
C GLY A 10 -19.00 1.56 -9.24
N PRO A 11 -19.44 0.30 -9.11
CA PRO A 11 -18.70 -0.74 -8.38
C PRO A 11 -17.28 -0.96 -8.89
N ALA A 12 -17.07 -0.88 -10.21
CA ALA A 12 -15.75 -1.00 -10.83
C ALA A 12 -14.94 0.28 -10.61
N GLY A 13 -15.52 1.46 -10.82
CA GLY A 13 -14.85 2.73 -10.62
C GLY A 13 -14.41 2.98 -9.19
N THR A 14 -15.26 2.67 -8.21
CA THR A 14 -14.92 2.72 -6.79
C THR A 14 -13.73 1.80 -6.48
N THR A 15 -13.72 0.58 -7.02
CA THR A 15 -12.59 -0.36 -6.85
C THR A 15 -11.32 0.15 -7.51
N VAL A 16 -11.40 0.74 -8.72
CA VAL A 16 -10.23 1.33 -9.39
C VAL A 16 -9.68 2.50 -8.59
N VAL A 17 -10.53 3.42 -8.12
CA VAL A 17 -10.11 4.56 -7.29
C VAL A 17 -9.44 4.07 -6.02
N ASP A 18 -10.08 3.18 -5.24
CA ASP A 18 -9.50 2.62 -4.01
C ASP A 18 -8.14 1.94 -4.27
N HIS A 19 -8.03 1.15 -5.33
CA HIS A 19 -6.79 0.45 -5.70
C HIS A 19 -5.64 1.41 -6.05
N LEU A 20 -5.95 2.52 -6.72
CA LEU A 20 -4.99 3.56 -7.09
C LEU A 20 -4.59 4.42 -5.89
N THR A 21 -5.56 4.89 -5.10
CA THR A 21 -5.33 5.71 -3.90
C THR A 21 -4.47 4.97 -2.88
N ARG A 22 -4.73 3.67 -2.64
CA ARG A 22 -3.92 2.84 -1.73
C ARG A 22 -2.46 2.68 -2.16
N ARG A 23 -2.17 2.88 -3.45
CA ARG A 23 -0.81 2.84 -4.03
C ARG A 23 -0.17 4.22 -4.15
N GLY A 24 -0.80 5.26 -3.59
CA GLY A 24 -0.27 6.62 -3.58
C GLY A 24 -0.31 7.32 -4.93
N HIS A 25 -1.12 6.85 -5.88
CA HIS A 25 -1.37 7.61 -7.11
C HIS A 25 -2.27 8.81 -6.82
N TRP A 26 -2.04 9.92 -7.51
CA TRP A 26 -2.99 11.03 -7.54
C TRP A 26 -4.18 10.65 -8.44
N VAL A 27 -5.39 10.70 -7.90
CA VAL A 27 -6.61 10.25 -8.58
C VAL A 27 -7.61 11.41 -8.71
N GLY A 28 -8.05 11.68 -9.95
CA GLY A 28 -9.23 12.50 -10.23
C GLY A 28 -10.45 11.62 -10.49
N ALA A 29 -11.46 11.64 -9.62
CA ALA A 29 -12.69 10.88 -9.79
C ALA A 29 -13.79 11.70 -10.47
N VAL A 30 -14.26 11.21 -11.61
CA VAL A 30 -15.31 11.85 -12.39
C VAL A 30 -16.53 10.95 -12.43
N ASP A 31 -17.72 11.51 -12.23
CA ASP A 31 -18.98 10.78 -12.34
C ASP A 31 -20.15 11.73 -12.68
N VAL A 32 -21.29 11.18 -13.05
CA VAL A 32 -22.57 11.91 -13.15
C VAL A 32 -23.22 12.08 -11.79
N GLU A 33 -22.95 11.17 -10.85
CA GLU A 33 -23.39 11.27 -9.47
C GLU A 33 -22.45 12.19 -8.68
N GLU A 34 -23.02 13.16 -7.96
CA GLU A 34 -22.24 14.09 -7.12
C GLU A 34 -21.76 13.46 -5.80
N HIS A 35 -22.37 12.35 -5.39
CA HIS A 35 -22.19 11.73 -4.07
C HIS A 35 -21.66 10.29 -4.16
N GLY A 36 -20.87 9.98 -5.20
CA GLY A 36 -20.34 8.64 -5.43
C GLY A 36 -19.23 8.25 -4.44
N ALA A 37 -19.19 6.99 -3.99
CA ALA A 37 -18.15 6.50 -3.08
C ALA A 37 -16.73 6.67 -3.64
N GLY A 38 -16.54 6.47 -4.95
CA GLY A 38 -15.28 6.75 -5.64
C GLY A 38 -14.82 8.20 -5.53
N GLN A 39 -15.73 9.16 -5.57
CA GLN A 39 -15.39 10.59 -5.46
C GLN A 39 -14.91 10.97 -4.06
N THR A 40 -15.39 10.30 -3.02
CA THR A 40 -14.98 10.55 -1.63
C THR A 40 -13.54 10.10 -1.35
N MET A 41 -13.02 9.12 -2.09
CA MET A 41 -11.68 8.55 -1.88
C MET A 41 -10.59 9.16 -2.79
N ALA A 42 -10.96 10.03 -3.73
CA ALA A 42 -10.05 10.60 -4.72
C ALA A 42 -9.48 11.96 -4.28
N ASP A 43 -8.30 12.34 -4.80
CA ASP A 43 -7.65 13.61 -4.52
C ASP A 43 -8.43 14.82 -5.07
N ALA A 44 -9.06 14.62 -6.22
CA ALA A 44 -9.98 15.57 -6.82
C ALA A 44 -11.22 14.84 -7.32
N CYS A 45 -12.37 15.52 -7.30
CA CYS A 45 -13.58 15.00 -7.91
C CYS A 45 -14.33 16.06 -8.71
N ALA A 46 -15.12 15.61 -9.68
CA ALA A 46 -16.01 16.47 -10.44
C ALA A 46 -17.24 15.70 -10.90
N THR A 47 -18.39 16.35 -10.75
CA THR A 47 -19.63 15.94 -11.40
C THR A 47 -19.63 16.45 -12.85
N ILE A 48 -19.83 15.57 -13.81
CA ILE A 48 -19.98 15.93 -15.23
C ILE A 48 -21.32 15.40 -15.78
N PRO A 49 -21.80 15.89 -16.94
CA PRO A 49 -23.03 15.38 -17.55
C PRO A 49 -22.96 13.87 -17.82
N ALA A 50 -24.10 13.23 -18.06
CA ALA A 50 -24.14 11.83 -18.47
C ALA A 50 -23.52 11.65 -19.88
N ALA A 51 -23.03 10.44 -20.19
CA ALA A 51 -22.36 10.15 -21.48
C ALA A 51 -23.19 10.51 -22.73
N HIS A 52 -24.52 10.44 -22.67
CA HIS A 52 -25.40 10.79 -23.80
C HIS A 52 -25.64 12.30 -23.96
N ASP A 53 -25.22 13.12 -22.99
CA ASP A 53 -25.32 14.58 -23.07
C ASP A 53 -24.25 15.11 -24.03
N PRO A 54 -24.60 15.97 -25.01
CA PRO A 54 -23.63 16.53 -25.96
C PRO A 54 -22.45 17.27 -25.30
N ARG A 55 -22.61 17.74 -24.06
CA ARG A 55 -21.57 18.46 -23.30
C ARG A 55 -20.59 17.53 -22.57
N TYR A 56 -20.83 16.22 -22.59
CA TYR A 56 -20.03 15.23 -21.85
C TYR A 56 -18.55 15.31 -22.20
N LEU A 57 -18.22 15.25 -23.50
CA LEU A 57 -16.83 15.21 -23.97
C LEU A 57 -16.09 16.49 -23.60
N ASP A 58 -16.70 17.65 -23.85
CA ASP A 58 -16.09 18.96 -23.52
C ASP A 58 -15.88 19.12 -22.02
N SER A 59 -16.85 18.67 -21.21
CA SER A 59 -16.74 18.69 -19.74
C SER A 59 -15.61 17.79 -19.25
N LEU A 60 -15.47 16.58 -19.81
CA LEU A 60 -14.39 15.68 -19.46
C LEU A 60 -13.02 16.24 -19.88
N LEU A 61 -12.88 16.72 -21.12
CA LEU A 61 -11.63 17.31 -21.62
C LEU A 61 -11.21 18.52 -20.78
N SER A 62 -12.15 19.36 -20.38
CA SER A 62 -11.90 20.48 -19.47
C SER A 62 -11.33 20.01 -18.12
N ARG A 63 -11.85 18.91 -17.56
CA ARG A 63 -11.33 18.33 -16.31
C ARG A 63 -9.96 17.69 -16.48
N LEU A 64 -9.74 16.93 -17.55
CA LEU A 64 -8.44 16.33 -17.86
C LEU A 64 -7.36 17.41 -17.98
N SER A 65 -7.67 18.51 -18.67
CA SER A 65 -6.77 19.65 -18.80
C SER A 65 -6.52 20.37 -17.46
N ALA A 66 -7.58 20.72 -16.73
CA ALA A 66 -7.46 21.42 -15.44
C ALA A 66 -6.63 20.64 -14.41
N TRP A 67 -6.73 19.32 -14.44
CA TRP A 67 -6.01 18.43 -13.53
C TRP A 67 -4.69 17.90 -14.08
N HIS A 68 -4.30 18.28 -15.29
CA HIS A 68 -3.08 17.81 -15.95
C HIS A 68 -3.01 16.28 -15.96
N ALA A 69 -4.08 15.63 -16.43
CA ALA A 69 -4.23 14.18 -16.39
C ALA A 69 -3.27 13.47 -17.36
N ASP A 70 -2.43 12.59 -16.81
CA ASP A 70 -1.49 11.76 -17.58
C ASP A 70 -2.20 10.56 -18.23
N VAL A 71 -3.15 9.95 -17.51
CA VAL A 71 -3.87 8.74 -17.92
C VAL A 71 -5.34 8.85 -17.59
N LEU A 72 -6.18 8.33 -18.49
CA LEU A 72 -7.63 8.20 -18.29
C LEU A 72 -8.03 6.73 -18.25
N ILE A 73 -8.70 6.32 -17.16
CA ILE A 73 -9.35 5.02 -17.02
C ILE A 73 -10.87 5.19 -17.11
N VAL A 74 -11.48 4.49 -18.06
CA VAL A 74 -12.93 4.49 -18.27
C VAL A 74 -13.52 3.20 -17.68
N THR A 75 -14.55 3.31 -16.85
CA THR A 75 -15.07 2.16 -16.08
C THR A 75 -16.49 1.75 -16.48
N THR A 76 -17.15 2.52 -17.35
CA THR A 76 -18.49 2.23 -17.84
C THR A 76 -18.48 2.03 -19.37
N ALA A 77 -19.39 1.17 -19.86
CA ALA A 77 -19.45 0.88 -21.29
C ALA A 77 -20.14 2.02 -22.06
N GLU A 78 -21.07 2.71 -21.42
CA GLU A 78 -21.85 3.82 -21.97
C GLU A 78 -20.94 5.00 -22.35
N GLU A 79 -19.93 5.29 -21.54
CA GLU A 79 -18.94 6.33 -21.83
C GLU A 79 -18.05 5.95 -23.02
N LEU A 80 -17.73 4.67 -23.20
CA LEU A 80 -16.90 4.22 -24.33
C LEU A 80 -17.55 4.43 -25.69
N ALA A 81 -18.89 4.44 -25.76
CA ALA A 81 -19.59 4.75 -27.01
C ALA A 81 -19.26 6.17 -27.51
N VAL A 82 -18.96 7.09 -26.60
CA VAL A 82 -18.59 8.49 -26.91
C VAL A 82 -17.07 8.68 -26.95
N LEU A 83 -16.34 8.01 -26.05
CA LEU A 83 -14.90 8.20 -25.91
C LEU A 83 -14.08 7.43 -26.95
N ALA A 84 -14.54 6.26 -27.41
CA ALA A 84 -13.80 5.49 -28.41
C ALA A 84 -13.72 6.23 -29.78
N PRO A 85 -14.78 6.88 -30.28
CA PRO A 85 -14.66 7.78 -31.44
C PRO A 85 -13.82 9.04 -31.17
N ALA A 86 -13.76 9.52 -29.92
CA ALA A 86 -13.04 10.74 -29.52
C ALA A 86 -11.58 10.49 -29.11
N ARG A 87 -10.99 9.34 -29.50
CA ARG A 87 -9.62 8.92 -29.12
C ARG A 87 -8.59 10.02 -29.40
N ASP A 88 -8.65 10.62 -30.59
CA ASP A 88 -7.67 11.62 -31.02
C ASP A 88 -7.75 12.90 -30.19
N ALA A 89 -8.96 13.30 -29.76
CA ALA A 89 -9.15 14.46 -28.90
C ALA A 89 -8.59 14.23 -27.50
N LEU A 90 -8.76 13.02 -26.94
CA LEU A 90 -8.19 12.63 -25.65
C LEU A 90 -6.66 12.62 -25.68
N VAL A 91 -6.07 12.08 -26.75
CA VAL A 91 -4.61 12.07 -26.95
C VAL A 91 -4.08 13.50 -27.15
N ALA A 92 -4.79 14.33 -27.92
CA ALA A 92 -4.44 15.74 -28.11
C ALA A 92 -4.48 16.55 -26.82
N ALA A 93 -5.31 16.15 -25.84
CA ALA A 93 -5.33 16.70 -24.49
C ALA A 93 -4.14 16.24 -23.60
N GLY A 94 -3.21 15.44 -24.14
CA GLY A 94 -2.03 14.95 -23.44
C GLY A 94 -2.29 13.70 -22.59
N THR A 95 -3.49 13.11 -22.68
CA THR A 95 -3.89 11.97 -21.84
C THR A 95 -3.65 10.66 -22.56
N ARG A 96 -2.94 9.73 -21.92
CA ARG A 96 -2.71 8.38 -22.43
C ARG A 96 -3.87 7.47 -22.10
N ILE A 97 -4.23 6.63 -23.05
CA ILE A 97 -5.45 5.83 -23.01
C ILE A 97 -5.25 4.46 -23.63
N LEU A 98 -5.88 3.45 -23.02
CA LEU A 98 -5.97 2.10 -23.55
C LEU A 98 -7.45 1.73 -23.67
N LEU A 99 -8.07 2.13 -24.78
CA LEU A 99 -9.50 1.96 -25.06
C LEU A 99 -9.71 1.05 -26.28
N PRO A 100 -10.79 0.25 -26.30
CA PRO A 100 -11.18 -0.50 -27.48
C PRO A 100 -11.60 0.44 -28.62
N SER A 101 -11.50 -0.04 -29.86
CA SER A 101 -11.97 0.71 -31.03
C SER A 101 -13.49 0.92 -30.98
N ALA A 102 -13.99 2.00 -31.60
CA ALA A 102 -15.43 2.28 -31.69
C ALA A 102 -16.21 1.10 -32.30
N LYS A 103 -15.62 0.40 -33.29
CA LYS A 103 -16.18 -0.81 -33.88
C LYS A 103 -16.31 -1.94 -32.86
N ALA A 104 -15.26 -2.20 -32.07
CA ALA A 104 -15.28 -3.24 -31.05
C ALA A 104 -16.32 -2.92 -29.96
N VAL A 105 -16.40 -1.65 -29.52
CA VAL A 105 -17.43 -1.20 -28.56
C VAL A 105 -18.83 -1.45 -29.09
N ALA A 106 -19.12 -1.04 -30.34
CA ALA A 106 -20.43 -1.22 -30.96
C ALA A 106 -20.83 -2.69 -31.07
N VAL A 107 -19.90 -3.57 -31.48
CA VAL A 107 -20.13 -5.03 -31.52
C VAL A 107 -20.44 -5.58 -30.14
N CYS A 108 -19.68 -5.20 -29.11
CA CYS A 108 -19.87 -5.69 -27.74
C CYS A 108 -21.18 -5.21 -27.08
N GLN A 109 -21.68 -4.03 -27.46
CA GLN A 109 -22.91 -3.46 -26.89
C GLN A 109 -24.19 -4.03 -27.51
N ASP A 110 -24.11 -4.56 -28.74
CA ASP A 110 -25.23 -5.19 -29.44
C ASP A 110 -25.10 -6.72 -29.38
N LYS A 111 -25.96 -7.35 -28.57
CA LYS A 111 -25.88 -8.79 -28.32
C LYS A 111 -26.13 -9.65 -29.57
N LEU A 112 -26.88 -9.16 -30.55
CA LEU A 112 -27.08 -9.87 -31.81
C LEU A 112 -25.82 -9.78 -32.68
N ALA A 113 -25.26 -8.58 -32.81
CA ALA A 113 -24.02 -8.35 -33.57
C ALA A 113 -22.84 -9.11 -32.95
N PHE A 114 -22.77 -9.14 -31.62
CA PHE A 114 -21.78 -9.91 -30.87
C PHE A 114 -21.87 -11.41 -31.19
N ALA A 115 -23.05 -12.02 -31.06
CA ALA A 115 -23.27 -13.44 -31.35
C ALA A 115 -22.95 -13.78 -32.83
N GLY A 116 -23.37 -12.94 -33.77
CA GLY A 116 -23.02 -13.11 -35.19
C GLY A 116 -21.51 -13.04 -35.44
N THR A 117 -20.82 -12.11 -34.76
CA THR A 117 -19.36 -11.96 -34.87
C THR A 117 -18.63 -13.18 -34.30
N LEU A 118 -19.04 -13.69 -33.13
CA LEU A 118 -18.45 -14.90 -32.55
C LEU A 118 -18.68 -16.13 -33.44
N THR A 119 -19.88 -16.26 -34.01
CA THR A 119 -20.20 -17.33 -34.96
C THR A 119 -19.28 -17.29 -36.17
N ALA A 120 -19.06 -16.10 -36.76
CA ALA A 120 -18.15 -15.92 -37.88
C ALA A 120 -16.68 -16.22 -37.54
N LEU A 121 -16.29 -16.03 -36.28
CA LEU A 121 -14.95 -16.36 -35.76
C LEU A 121 -14.81 -17.84 -35.34
N GLY A 122 -15.86 -18.65 -35.45
CA GLY A 122 -15.87 -20.04 -34.97
C GLY A 122 -15.75 -20.15 -33.45
N ILE A 123 -16.15 -19.12 -32.72
CA ILE A 123 -16.13 -19.08 -31.25
C ILE A 123 -17.49 -19.57 -30.75
N PRO A 124 -17.55 -20.60 -29.89
CA PRO A 124 -18.81 -21.11 -29.41
C PRO A 124 -19.60 -20.04 -28.64
N THR A 125 -20.85 -19.83 -29.06
CA THR A 125 -21.77 -18.85 -28.51
C THR A 125 -23.19 -19.39 -28.68
N PRO A 126 -24.14 -19.10 -27.77
CA PRO A 126 -25.51 -19.58 -27.91
C PRO A 126 -26.17 -18.98 -29.16
N ARG A 127 -26.93 -19.81 -29.86
CA ARG A 127 -27.67 -19.37 -31.05
C ARG A 127 -28.67 -18.28 -30.66
N THR A 128 -28.64 -17.19 -31.42
CA THR A 128 -29.32 -15.94 -31.11
C THR A 128 -30.07 -15.45 -32.34
N SER A 129 -31.31 -15.01 -32.14
CA SER A 129 -32.21 -14.50 -33.17
C SER A 129 -32.94 -13.25 -32.68
N LEU A 130 -33.47 -12.46 -33.62
CA LEU A 130 -34.43 -11.40 -33.28
C LEU A 130 -35.82 -11.99 -33.01
N VAL A 131 -36.60 -11.27 -32.21
CA VAL A 131 -38.02 -11.59 -32.07
C VAL A 131 -38.69 -11.49 -33.44
N GLY A 132 -39.35 -12.59 -33.87
CA GLY A 132 -40.01 -12.69 -35.18
C GLY A 132 -39.19 -13.42 -36.26
N GLU A 133 -37.92 -13.72 -36.02
CA GLU A 133 -37.09 -14.58 -36.88
C GLU A 133 -37.17 -16.06 -36.48
N PRO A 134 -36.68 -17.02 -37.31
CA PRO A 134 -36.65 -18.43 -36.95
C PRO A 134 -35.97 -18.66 -35.60
N LEU A 135 -36.68 -19.33 -34.69
CA LEU A 135 -36.23 -19.55 -33.32
C LEU A 135 -35.02 -20.52 -33.29
N PRO A 136 -34.01 -20.25 -32.45
CA PRO A 136 -32.97 -21.23 -32.16
C PRO A 136 -33.58 -22.42 -31.40
N PRO A 137 -32.86 -23.54 -31.22
CA PRO A 137 -33.32 -24.61 -30.34
C PRO A 137 -33.53 -24.15 -28.90
N GLY A 138 -34.63 -24.61 -28.32
CA GLY A 138 -34.99 -24.33 -26.93
C GLY A 138 -34.30 -25.27 -25.94
N PRO A 139 -34.37 -24.97 -24.64
CA PRO A 139 -35.10 -23.85 -24.02
C PRO A 139 -34.44 -22.48 -24.27
N TRP A 140 -35.15 -21.38 -24.03
CA TRP A 140 -34.71 -20.03 -24.41
C TRP A 140 -34.56 -19.06 -23.24
N ILE A 141 -33.82 -17.99 -23.49
CA ILE A 141 -33.90 -16.73 -22.76
C ILE A 141 -34.26 -15.61 -23.74
N SER A 142 -35.05 -14.63 -23.27
CA SER A 142 -35.18 -13.35 -23.94
C SER A 142 -34.50 -12.26 -23.13
N LYS A 143 -33.80 -11.35 -23.81
CA LYS A 143 -33.10 -10.22 -23.17
C LYS A 143 -33.02 -9.01 -24.08
N PRO A 144 -32.90 -7.77 -23.54
CA PRO A 144 -32.69 -6.58 -24.37
C PRO A 144 -31.48 -6.74 -25.29
N ARG A 145 -31.60 -6.30 -26.54
CA ARG A 145 -30.52 -6.35 -27.55
C ARG A 145 -29.32 -5.52 -27.11
N VAL A 146 -29.59 -4.33 -26.56
CA VAL A 146 -28.59 -3.41 -26.01
C VAL A 146 -28.84 -3.24 -24.52
N GLY A 147 -27.78 -3.20 -23.70
CA GLY A 147 -27.89 -2.98 -22.26
C GLY A 147 -26.82 -3.71 -21.44
N ARG A 148 -26.92 -3.60 -20.11
CA ARG A 148 -25.88 -4.05 -19.16
C ARG A 148 -26.37 -5.05 -18.12
N GLY A 149 -25.48 -6.00 -17.79
CA GLY A 149 -25.69 -6.98 -16.74
C GLY A 149 -26.89 -7.88 -17.02
N SER A 150 -27.14 -8.87 -16.16
CA SER A 150 -28.23 -9.85 -16.32
C SER A 150 -29.65 -9.25 -16.14
N ARG A 151 -29.84 -7.95 -16.41
CA ARG A 151 -31.10 -7.21 -16.26
C ARG A 151 -32.03 -7.48 -17.44
N GLY A 152 -33.31 -7.71 -17.14
CA GLY A 152 -34.33 -7.94 -18.16
C GLY A 152 -34.21 -9.29 -18.87
N ILE A 153 -33.42 -10.23 -18.34
CA ILE A 153 -33.37 -11.62 -18.82
C ILE A 153 -34.60 -12.35 -18.29
N ILE A 154 -35.34 -12.98 -19.20
CA ILE A 154 -36.52 -13.79 -18.90
C ILE A 154 -36.28 -15.17 -19.49
N ALA A 155 -36.49 -16.23 -18.71
CA ALA A 155 -36.36 -17.61 -19.17
C ALA A 155 -37.70 -18.11 -19.75
N HIS A 156 -37.61 -18.93 -20.79
CA HIS A 156 -38.76 -19.44 -21.54
C HIS A 156 -38.60 -20.94 -21.80
N ASP A 157 -39.53 -21.73 -21.30
CA ASP A 157 -39.57 -23.19 -21.51
C ASP A 157 -40.52 -23.62 -22.63
N ASP A 158 -41.44 -22.73 -23.03
CA ASP A 158 -42.42 -22.95 -24.09
C ASP A 158 -42.49 -21.73 -25.02
N ILE A 159 -42.74 -21.99 -26.31
CA ILE A 159 -42.92 -20.98 -27.37
C ILE A 159 -44.02 -19.99 -26.97
N ALA A 160 -45.10 -20.45 -26.33
CA ALA A 160 -46.21 -19.60 -25.89
C ALA A 160 -45.79 -18.52 -24.87
N SER A 161 -44.68 -18.72 -24.16
CA SER A 161 -44.15 -17.77 -23.18
C SER A 161 -43.26 -16.68 -23.78
N LEU A 162 -42.88 -16.79 -25.06
CA LEU A 162 -41.98 -15.84 -25.72
C LEU A 162 -42.63 -14.45 -25.90
N PRO A 163 -41.82 -13.37 -25.93
CA PRO A 163 -42.33 -12.03 -26.23
C PRO A 163 -43.08 -11.98 -27.57
N ARG A 164 -44.15 -11.16 -27.65
CA ARG A 164 -44.95 -10.99 -28.87
C ARG A 164 -44.08 -10.48 -30.03
N GLN A 165 -44.39 -10.93 -31.27
CA GLN A 165 -43.57 -10.83 -32.50
C GLN A 165 -43.04 -9.45 -32.92
N PHE A 166 -43.43 -8.34 -32.29
CA PHE A 166 -43.07 -6.98 -32.72
C PHE A 166 -42.04 -6.28 -31.82
N ASP A 167 -41.57 -6.91 -30.75
CA ASP A 167 -40.55 -6.30 -29.87
C ASP A 167 -39.13 -6.53 -30.40
N THR A 168 -38.73 -5.75 -31.41
CA THR A 168 -37.38 -5.79 -32.00
C THR A 168 -36.29 -5.25 -31.07
N THR A 169 -36.65 -4.78 -29.86
CA THR A 169 -35.68 -4.31 -28.86
C THR A 169 -35.07 -5.46 -28.06
N ARG A 170 -35.61 -6.68 -28.22
CA ARG A 170 -35.16 -7.90 -27.54
C ARG A 170 -34.60 -8.92 -28.54
N ILE A 171 -33.73 -9.78 -28.01
CA ILE A 171 -33.24 -10.98 -28.70
C ILE A 171 -33.79 -12.23 -28.00
N ILE A 172 -33.92 -13.31 -28.75
CA ILE A 172 -34.20 -14.66 -28.26
C ILE A 172 -32.93 -15.49 -28.45
N GLN A 173 -32.44 -16.10 -27.37
CA GLN A 173 -31.18 -16.82 -27.34
C GLN A 173 -31.37 -18.18 -26.67
N GLU A 174 -30.63 -19.20 -27.13
CA GLU A 174 -30.56 -20.52 -26.49
C GLU A 174 -30.17 -20.38 -25.00
N ARG A 175 -30.92 -21.04 -24.11
CA ARG A 175 -30.63 -21.06 -22.68
C ARG A 175 -29.60 -22.13 -22.40
N LEU A 176 -28.37 -21.70 -22.17
CA LEU A 176 -27.25 -22.57 -21.82
C LEU A 176 -27.44 -23.20 -20.42
N THR A 177 -26.93 -24.41 -20.29
CA THR A 177 -26.78 -25.13 -19.02
C THR A 177 -25.29 -25.18 -18.64
N GLY A 178 -24.99 -25.44 -17.36
CA GLY A 178 -23.62 -25.52 -16.86
C GLY A 178 -23.29 -24.43 -15.83
N ARG A 179 -21.99 -24.27 -15.55
CA ARG A 179 -21.50 -23.35 -14.53
C ARG A 179 -21.08 -22.03 -15.17
N GLU A 180 -21.58 -20.93 -14.61
CA GLU A 180 -21.31 -19.58 -15.13
C GLU A 180 -19.95 -19.04 -14.66
N PHE A 181 -19.16 -18.51 -15.60
CA PHE A 181 -17.88 -17.89 -15.33
C PHE A 181 -17.81 -16.42 -15.74
N THR A 182 -16.82 -15.71 -15.22
CA THR A 182 -16.34 -14.44 -15.77
C THR A 182 -14.82 -14.51 -15.92
N VAL A 183 -14.29 -14.05 -17.05
CA VAL A 183 -12.87 -13.78 -17.23
C VAL A 183 -12.68 -12.28 -17.27
N ASP A 184 -12.18 -11.71 -16.18
CA ASP A 184 -11.69 -10.33 -16.17
C ASP A 184 -10.33 -10.32 -16.87
N PHE A 185 -10.12 -9.41 -17.82
CA PHE A 185 -8.85 -9.33 -18.54
C PHE A 185 -8.45 -7.90 -18.91
N LEU A 186 -7.17 -7.73 -19.21
CA LEU A 186 -6.58 -6.56 -19.81
C LEU A 186 -5.78 -6.98 -21.04
N SER A 187 -6.03 -6.32 -22.16
CA SER A 187 -5.33 -6.54 -23.43
C SER A 187 -4.52 -5.32 -23.84
N ASP A 188 -3.35 -5.56 -24.43
CA ASP A 188 -2.47 -4.51 -24.96
C ASP A 188 -2.93 -4.02 -26.35
N GLU A 189 -2.17 -3.09 -26.94
CA GLU A 189 -2.47 -2.53 -28.27
C GLU A 189 -2.38 -3.55 -29.41
N THR A 190 -1.78 -4.72 -29.17
CA THR A 190 -1.71 -5.84 -30.13
C THR A 190 -2.84 -6.86 -29.93
N SER A 191 -3.80 -6.55 -29.05
CA SER A 191 -4.88 -7.46 -28.65
C SER A 191 -4.38 -8.75 -28.01
N ARG A 192 -3.23 -8.71 -27.33
CA ARG A 192 -2.75 -9.80 -26.49
C ARG A 192 -3.21 -9.57 -25.06
N ILE A 193 -3.74 -10.62 -24.43
CA ILE A 193 -4.08 -10.58 -23.00
C ILE A 193 -2.79 -10.55 -22.18
N VAL A 194 -2.62 -9.50 -21.38
CA VAL A 194 -1.46 -9.30 -20.50
C VAL A 194 -1.80 -9.53 -19.03
N ALA A 195 -3.06 -9.32 -18.62
CA ALA A 195 -3.51 -9.67 -17.29
C ALA A 195 -4.89 -10.30 -17.32
N TYR A 196 -5.14 -11.31 -16.49
CA TYR A 196 -6.47 -11.94 -16.41
C TYR A 196 -6.76 -12.65 -15.09
N ALA A 197 -8.04 -12.84 -14.81
CA ALA A 197 -8.53 -13.74 -13.76
C ALA A 197 -9.83 -14.41 -14.22
N SER A 198 -9.79 -15.74 -14.32
CA SER A 198 -10.97 -16.56 -14.58
C SER A 198 -11.62 -16.93 -13.25
N ARG A 199 -12.92 -16.66 -13.11
CA ARG A 199 -13.63 -16.82 -11.84
C ARG A 199 -15.02 -17.41 -12.00
N TRP A 200 -15.34 -18.36 -11.15
CA TRP A 200 -16.69 -18.86 -10.95
C TRP A 200 -17.53 -17.83 -10.20
N ARG A 201 -18.79 -17.66 -10.58
CA ARG A 201 -19.73 -16.77 -9.90
C ARG A 201 -20.47 -17.56 -8.81
N LEU A 202 -19.93 -17.55 -7.58
CA LEU A 202 -20.52 -18.32 -6.47
C LEU A 202 -21.79 -17.66 -5.92
N ALA A 203 -21.79 -16.33 -5.80
CA ALA A 203 -22.96 -15.57 -5.36
C ALA A 203 -23.04 -14.24 -6.11
N VAL A 204 -24.26 -13.88 -6.54
CA VAL A 204 -24.55 -12.62 -7.23
C VAL A 204 -25.59 -11.84 -6.41
N ARG A 205 -25.30 -10.59 -6.06
CA ARG A 205 -26.23 -9.69 -5.36
C ARG A 205 -26.37 -8.41 -6.17
N GLY A 206 -27.60 -7.99 -6.48
CA GLY A 206 -27.86 -6.78 -7.28
C GLY A 206 -27.26 -6.80 -8.70
N GLY A 207 -26.99 -7.98 -9.27
CA GLY A 207 -26.32 -8.16 -10.56
C GLY A 207 -24.79 -8.10 -10.52
N ILE A 208 -24.18 -8.00 -9.34
CA ILE A 208 -22.72 -7.96 -9.12
C ILE A 208 -22.28 -9.24 -8.42
N SER A 209 -21.12 -9.80 -8.79
CA SER A 209 -20.53 -10.95 -8.08
C SER A 209 -20.15 -10.51 -6.66
N ALA A 210 -20.85 -11.05 -5.67
CA ALA A 210 -20.55 -10.85 -4.25
C ALA A 210 -19.53 -11.87 -3.75
N SER A 211 -19.50 -13.08 -4.33
CA SER A 211 -18.52 -14.11 -4.05
C SER A 211 -18.03 -14.74 -5.35
N GLY A 212 -16.75 -15.10 -5.42
CA GLY A 212 -16.17 -15.76 -6.57
C GLY A 212 -14.96 -16.62 -6.22
N GLN A 213 -14.76 -17.67 -7.00
CA GLN A 213 -13.61 -18.56 -6.88
C GLN A 213 -12.78 -18.49 -8.16
N VAL A 214 -11.50 -18.16 -8.04
CA VAL A 214 -10.58 -18.12 -9.16
C VAL A 214 -10.18 -19.55 -9.55
N PHE A 215 -10.08 -19.81 -10.85
CA PHE A 215 -9.69 -21.11 -11.39
C PHE A 215 -8.83 -20.94 -12.65
N GLU A 216 -8.12 -22.00 -13.04
CA GLU A 216 -7.33 -22.06 -14.27
C GLU A 216 -7.97 -23.07 -15.23
N ASP A 217 -8.08 -22.69 -16.50
CA ASP A 217 -8.65 -23.51 -17.56
C ASP A 217 -8.08 -23.03 -18.90
N ASP A 218 -7.20 -23.85 -19.49
CA ASP A 218 -6.49 -23.52 -20.73
C ASP A 218 -7.43 -23.44 -21.94
N ALA A 219 -8.48 -24.27 -21.97
CA ALA A 219 -9.45 -24.28 -23.06
C ALA A 219 -10.27 -22.98 -23.05
N LEU A 220 -10.71 -22.54 -21.86
CA LEU A 220 -11.32 -21.24 -21.66
C LEU A 220 -10.38 -20.10 -22.07
N HIS A 221 -9.12 -20.13 -21.62
CA HIS A 221 -8.14 -19.10 -21.98
C HIS A 221 -7.97 -18.99 -23.50
N ALA A 222 -7.81 -20.12 -24.20
CA ALA A 222 -7.67 -20.15 -25.66
C ALA A 222 -8.92 -19.61 -26.38
N VAL A 223 -10.12 -19.90 -25.88
CA VAL A 223 -11.38 -19.35 -26.44
C VAL A 223 -11.43 -17.83 -26.25
N VAL A 224 -11.08 -17.32 -25.08
CA VAL A 224 -11.09 -15.89 -24.77
C VAL A 224 -10.00 -15.14 -25.55
N ASP A 225 -8.78 -15.68 -25.65
CA ASP A 225 -7.69 -15.08 -26.43
C ASP A 225 -8.06 -14.96 -27.92
N ARG A 226 -8.64 -16.03 -28.52
CA ARG A 226 -9.15 -15.96 -29.90
C ARG A 226 -10.24 -14.89 -30.07
N MET A 227 -11.14 -14.74 -29.09
CA MET A 227 -12.16 -13.70 -29.11
C MET A 227 -11.54 -12.31 -29.09
N VAL A 228 -10.63 -12.04 -28.15
CA VAL A 228 -9.97 -10.75 -27.98
C VAL A 228 -9.20 -10.37 -29.26
N ARG A 229 -8.45 -11.32 -29.84
CA ARG A 229 -7.73 -11.12 -31.11
C ARG A 229 -8.65 -10.92 -32.29
N GLY A 230 -9.69 -11.74 -32.42
CA GLY A 230 -10.65 -11.66 -33.53
C GLY A 230 -11.43 -10.35 -33.55
N LEU A 231 -11.75 -9.81 -32.38
CA LEU A 231 -12.37 -8.49 -32.22
C LEU A 231 -11.38 -7.33 -32.33
N ARG A 232 -10.07 -7.60 -32.35
CA ARG A 232 -9.00 -6.60 -32.20
C ARG A 232 -9.25 -5.71 -30.99
N TYR A 233 -9.60 -6.35 -29.88
CA TYR A 233 -9.98 -5.68 -28.64
C TYR A 233 -8.73 -5.18 -27.91
N VAL A 234 -8.81 -3.98 -27.34
CA VAL A 234 -7.72 -3.29 -26.62
C VAL A 234 -8.28 -2.75 -25.31
N GLY A 235 -7.50 -2.83 -24.23
CA GLY A 235 -7.90 -2.31 -22.92
C GLY A 235 -8.59 -3.36 -22.03
N PRO A 236 -9.23 -2.91 -20.94
CA PRO A 236 -9.85 -3.79 -19.95
C PRO A 236 -11.19 -4.33 -20.45
N GLY A 237 -11.49 -5.59 -20.16
CA GLY A 237 -12.74 -6.23 -20.52
C GLY A 237 -13.12 -7.33 -19.55
N ASN A 238 -14.38 -7.76 -19.59
CA ASN A 238 -14.79 -8.99 -18.91
C ASN A 238 -15.69 -9.84 -19.81
N ALA A 239 -15.21 -11.06 -20.10
CA ALA A 239 -15.91 -12.07 -20.88
C ALA A 239 -16.75 -12.93 -19.94
N GLN A 240 -18.00 -13.21 -20.31
CA GLN A 240 -18.92 -14.03 -19.52
C GLN A 240 -19.47 -15.18 -20.36
N GLY A 241 -19.67 -16.32 -19.73
CA GLY A 241 -20.10 -17.54 -20.41
C GLY A 241 -20.42 -18.69 -19.48
N PHE A 242 -20.65 -19.85 -20.08
CA PHE A 242 -20.93 -21.10 -19.38
C PHE A 242 -19.94 -22.17 -19.82
N ILE A 243 -19.51 -23.00 -18.87
CA ILE A 243 -18.87 -24.28 -19.13
C ILE A 243 -19.89 -25.37 -18.84
N ASP A 244 -20.25 -26.17 -19.84
CA ASP A 244 -21.20 -27.26 -19.68
C ASP A 244 -20.57 -28.48 -18.97
N SER A 245 -21.37 -29.52 -18.73
CA SER A 245 -20.89 -30.75 -18.06
C SER A 245 -19.84 -31.53 -18.86
N ALA A 246 -19.70 -31.28 -20.17
CA ALA A 246 -18.69 -31.88 -21.03
C ALA A 246 -17.41 -31.02 -21.11
N GLY A 247 -17.37 -29.87 -20.44
CA GLY A 247 -16.25 -28.94 -20.47
C GLY A 247 -16.28 -27.97 -21.66
N ALA A 248 -17.37 -27.90 -22.44
CA ALA A 248 -17.45 -27.00 -23.58
C ALA A 248 -17.72 -25.56 -23.13
N VAL A 249 -16.84 -24.66 -23.55
CA VAL A 249 -16.89 -23.22 -23.23
C VAL A 249 -17.79 -22.50 -24.23
N ASN A 250 -18.82 -21.81 -23.75
CA ASN A 250 -19.71 -20.98 -24.55
C ASN A 250 -19.69 -19.52 -24.07
N ILE A 251 -19.32 -18.59 -24.94
CA ILE A 251 -19.26 -17.16 -24.64
C ILE A 251 -20.62 -16.51 -24.90
N VAL A 252 -21.12 -15.78 -23.91
CA VAL A 252 -22.44 -15.12 -23.96
C VAL A 252 -22.31 -13.62 -24.15
N GLU A 253 -21.30 -12.99 -23.55
CA GLU A 253 -21.13 -11.54 -23.56
C GLU A 253 -19.66 -11.15 -23.35
N LEU A 254 -19.22 -10.06 -24.01
CA LEU A 254 -18.01 -9.33 -23.66
C LEU A 254 -18.40 -7.90 -23.25
N ASN A 255 -18.21 -7.56 -21.98
CA ASN A 255 -18.43 -6.21 -21.50
C ASN A 255 -17.12 -5.42 -21.63
N PRO A 256 -17.10 -4.29 -22.38
CA PRO A 256 -15.86 -3.60 -22.72
C PRO A 256 -15.36 -2.70 -21.58
N ARG A 257 -15.25 -3.22 -20.35
CA ARG A 257 -14.85 -2.48 -19.15
C ARG A 257 -14.39 -3.45 -18.07
N TYR A 258 -13.84 -2.92 -16.98
CA TYR A 258 -13.69 -3.70 -15.75
C TYR A 258 -15.03 -4.27 -15.26
N SER A 259 -15.03 -5.49 -14.69
CA SER A 259 -16.26 -6.03 -14.10
C SER A 259 -16.58 -5.38 -12.76
N GLY A 260 -17.84 -5.42 -12.37
CA GLY A 260 -18.22 -5.08 -10.98
C GLY A 260 -17.59 -6.03 -9.95
N GLY A 261 -17.09 -7.20 -10.37
CA GLY A 261 -16.34 -8.14 -9.55
C GLY A 261 -14.82 -7.89 -9.56
N LEU A 262 -14.33 -6.79 -10.13
CA LEU A 262 -12.90 -6.47 -10.22
C LEU A 262 -12.16 -6.64 -8.89
N GLY A 263 -12.77 -6.26 -7.77
CA GLY A 263 -12.17 -6.40 -6.44
C GLY A 263 -11.80 -7.84 -6.08
N ILE A 264 -12.55 -8.84 -6.57
CA ILE A 264 -12.23 -10.26 -6.40
C ILE A 264 -10.97 -10.62 -7.17
N SER A 265 -10.87 -10.18 -8.43
CA SER A 265 -9.71 -10.45 -9.29
C SER A 265 -8.44 -9.79 -8.74
N LEU A 266 -8.54 -8.55 -8.27
CA LEU A 266 -7.43 -7.83 -7.64
C LEU A 266 -6.99 -8.50 -6.34
N ALA A 267 -7.94 -8.88 -5.47
CA ALA A 267 -7.65 -9.55 -4.21
C ALA A 267 -7.04 -10.95 -4.40
N ALA A 268 -7.36 -11.62 -5.52
CA ALA A 268 -6.75 -12.87 -5.92
C ALA A 268 -5.41 -12.71 -6.65
N GLY A 269 -4.81 -11.51 -6.69
CA GLY A 269 -3.46 -11.29 -7.23
C GLY A 269 -3.38 -10.88 -8.71
N ALA A 270 -4.50 -10.79 -9.43
CA ALA A 270 -4.49 -10.26 -10.80
C ALA A 270 -4.50 -8.72 -10.79
N ASP A 271 -3.34 -8.06 -10.95
CA ASP A 271 -3.25 -6.60 -10.93
C ASP A 271 -3.61 -5.96 -12.29
N LEU A 272 -4.89 -6.05 -12.66
CA LEU A 272 -5.37 -5.50 -13.93
C LEU A 272 -5.21 -3.96 -13.99
N VAL A 273 -5.35 -3.26 -12.86
CA VAL A 273 -5.31 -1.79 -12.82
C VAL A 273 -3.87 -1.28 -12.90
N GLY A 274 -2.92 -1.86 -12.14
CA GLY A 274 -1.51 -1.48 -12.23
C GLY A 274 -0.92 -1.82 -13.60
N THR A 275 -1.26 -2.99 -14.15
CA THR A 275 -0.88 -3.39 -15.51
C THR A 275 -1.40 -2.40 -16.55
N TYR A 276 -2.61 -1.86 -16.38
CA TYR A 276 -3.15 -0.80 -17.25
C TYR A 276 -2.27 0.44 -17.23
N LEU A 277 -1.84 0.91 -16.05
CA LEU A 277 -1.00 2.12 -15.94
C LEU A 277 0.34 1.93 -16.64
N HIS A 278 0.96 0.75 -16.50
CA HIS A 278 2.21 0.43 -17.19
C HIS A 278 2.02 0.50 -18.71
N LEU A 279 1.04 -0.22 -19.24
CA LEU A 279 0.77 -0.24 -20.68
C LEU A 279 0.43 1.15 -21.21
N ALA A 280 -0.47 1.88 -20.55
CA ALA A 280 -0.84 3.23 -20.95
C ALA A 280 0.36 4.20 -20.92
N SER A 281 1.36 3.92 -20.09
CA SER A 281 2.60 4.71 -20.00
C SER A 281 3.69 4.28 -20.97
N GLY A 282 3.43 3.30 -21.85
CA GLY A 282 4.43 2.73 -22.75
C GLY A 282 5.47 1.86 -22.05
N ILE A 283 5.21 1.45 -20.80
CA ILE A 283 6.09 0.58 -20.00
C ILE A 283 5.64 -0.86 -20.23
N SER A 284 6.59 -1.74 -20.55
CA SER A 284 6.32 -3.18 -20.64
C SER A 284 5.81 -3.71 -19.30
N ALA A 285 4.59 -4.23 -19.28
CA ALA A 285 4.02 -4.83 -18.09
C ALA A 285 4.37 -6.33 -18.01
N ARG A 286 4.69 -6.83 -16.82
CA ARG A 286 4.78 -8.28 -16.60
C ARG A 286 3.38 -8.89 -16.66
N PRO A 287 3.21 -10.08 -17.27
CA PRO A 287 1.93 -10.76 -17.24
C PRO A 287 1.45 -10.97 -15.80
N SER A 288 0.17 -10.69 -15.54
CA SER A 288 -0.43 -10.84 -14.21
C SER A 288 -1.63 -11.78 -14.28
N ARG A 289 -1.72 -12.75 -13.37
CA ARG A 289 -2.84 -13.69 -13.32
C ARG A 289 -3.33 -13.90 -11.90
N GLY A 290 -4.62 -14.17 -11.76
CA GLY A 290 -5.22 -14.52 -10.47
C GLY A 290 -4.74 -15.88 -9.98
N GLU A 291 -4.57 -16.01 -8.66
CA GLU A 291 -4.17 -17.25 -7.99
C GLU A 291 -5.30 -18.30 -8.05
N PRO A 292 -5.09 -19.45 -8.72
CA PRO A 292 -6.09 -20.49 -8.79
C PRO A 292 -6.47 -21.02 -7.40
N GLY A 293 -7.76 -21.27 -7.17
CA GLY A 293 -8.29 -21.76 -5.91
C GLY A 293 -8.67 -20.68 -4.89
N ALA A 294 -8.25 -19.42 -5.09
CA ALA A 294 -8.64 -18.31 -4.22
C ALA A 294 -10.17 -18.14 -4.22
N VAL A 295 -10.79 -18.19 -3.04
CA VAL A 295 -12.20 -17.86 -2.82
C VAL A 295 -12.25 -16.50 -2.15
N VAL A 296 -12.94 -15.54 -2.78
CA VAL A 296 -13.00 -14.17 -2.30
C VAL A 296 -14.45 -13.75 -2.14
N ASP A 297 -14.77 -13.29 -0.93
CA ASP A 297 -16.03 -12.67 -0.60
C ASP A 297 -15.88 -11.15 -0.54
N ARG A 298 -16.69 -10.44 -1.31
CA ARG A 298 -16.78 -9.00 -1.27
C ARG A 298 -17.78 -8.57 -0.20
N PHE A 299 -17.33 -7.72 0.72
CA PHE A 299 -18.19 -7.00 1.65
C PHE A 299 -17.98 -5.48 1.52
N PHE A 300 -19.06 -4.71 1.64
CA PHE A 300 -19.01 -3.24 1.66
C PHE A 300 -19.02 -2.81 3.13
N ALA A 301 -17.86 -2.43 3.68
CA ALA A 301 -17.77 -1.98 5.08
C ALA A 301 -16.95 -0.70 5.29
N ALA A 302 -16.46 -0.06 4.23
CA ALA A 302 -15.72 1.18 4.36
C ALA A 302 -16.67 2.38 4.27
N ALA A 303 -16.79 3.13 5.37
CA ALA A 303 -17.33 4.49 5.38
C ALA A 303 -16.16 5.46 5.52
N ALA A 304 -16.08 6.45 4.63
CA ALA A 304 -15.07 7.51 4.69
C ALA A 304 -15.79 8.87 4.75
N PRO A 305 -15.47 9.74 5.73
CA PRO A 305 -16.01 11.09 5.77
C PRO A 305 -15.63 11.86 4.49
N ARG A 306 -16.56 12.64 3.93
CA ARG A 306 -16.25 13.56 2.83
C ARG A 306 -15.17 14.54 3.30
N GLY A 307 -14.05 14.59 2.58
CA GLY A 307 -12.93 15.45 2.97
C GLY A 307 -12.08 14.89 4.11
N SER A 308 -12.07 13.57 4.34
CA SER A 308 -11.08 12.86 5.15
C SER A 308 -9.68 12.97 4.51
N ARG A 309 -9.16 14.20 4.44
CA ARG A 309 -7.84 14.52 3.93
C ARG A 309 -6.85 14.23 5.04
N PHE A 310 -5.73 13.61 4.69
CA PHE A 310 -4.55 13.67 5.53
C PHE A 310 -4.19 15.15 5.76
N LEU A 311 -3.62 15.46 6.91
CA LEU A 311 -2.90 16.72 7.11
C LEU A 311 -1.83 16.81 6.03
N THR A 312 -1.81 17.92 5.29
CA THR A 312 -0.82 18.17 4.25
C THR A 312 -0.06 19.45 4.56
N ALA A 313 1.18 19.52 4.11
CA ALA A 313 2.02 20.69 4.28
C ALA A 313 1.71 21.81 3.25
N THR A 314 0.74 21.59 2.34
CA THR A 314 0.32 22.58 1.34
C THR A 314 -0.55 23.65 2.00
N PRO A 315 -0.16 24.94 1.95
CA PRO A 315 -0.99 26.01 2.49
C PRO A 315 -2.32 26.05 1.75
N SER A 316 -3.43 26.09 2.50
CA SER A 316 -4.75 26.38 1.95
C SER A 316 -4.91 27.85 1.54
N SER A 317 -3.90 28.71 1.75
CA SER A 317 -3.83 30.06 1.20
C SER A 317 -2.40 30.64 1.31
N PRO A 318 -2.02 31.66 0.52
CA PRO A 318 -0.69 32.29 0.57
C PRO A 318 -0.42 33.12 1.84
N SER A 319 -1.31 33.12 2.84
CA SER A 319 -1.22 34.00 4.01
C SER A 319 -1.20 33.29 5.38
N SER A 320 -0.98 31.98 5.46
CA SER A 320 -0.92 31.31 6.76
C SER A 320 0.36 31.71 7.52
N SER A 321 0.21 32.47 8.60
CA SER A 321 1.30 32.78 9.53
C SER A 321 1.84 31.48 10.14
N HIS A 322 3.14 31.23 10.04
CA HIS A 322 3.77 30.07 10.68
C HIS A 322 3.80 30.29 12.20
N THR A 323 3.00 29.54 12.97
CA THR A 323 2.95 29.71 14.43
C THR A 323 4.09 28.93 15.10
N ARG A 324 4.96 29.65 15.82
CA ARG A 324 5.96 29.04 16.70
C ARG A 324 5.26 28.41 17.90
N ARG A 325 5.57 27.15 18.22
CA ARG A 325 4.92 26.33 19.27
C ARG A 325 5.89 26.01 20.39
N ARG A 326 5.41 25.90 21.64
CA ARG A 326 6.16 25.34 22.77
C ARG A 326 5.92 23.85 22.89
N LEU A 327 6.94 23.04 22.67
CA LEU A 327 6.85 21.58 22.59
C LEU A 327 7.79 20.95 23.62
N LEU A 328 7.44 19.77 24.12
CA LEU A 328 8.37 18.91 24.85
C LEU A 328 8.54 17.62 24.06
N ALA A 329 9.78 17.24 23.77
CA ALA A 329 10.07 15.97 23.10
C ALA A 329 10.87 15.06 24.03
N ALA A 330 10.41 13.82 24.20
CA ALA A 330 11.03 12.85 25.09
C ALA A 330 11.42 11.57 24.35
N PHE A 331 12.63 11.08 24.63
CA PHE A 331 13.20 9.89 24.01
C PHE A 331 14.19 9.22 24.95
N GLY A 332 14.36 7.90 24.84
CA GLY A 332 15.07 7.09 25.83
C GLY A 332 16.19 6.21 25.29
N THR A 333 16.27 6.01 23.97
CA THR A 333 17.10 4.99 23.36
C THR A 333 17.94 5.51 22.19
N ARG A 334 18.99 4.75 21.84
CA ARG A 334 19.88 5.05 20.71
C ARG A 334 19.13 5.22 19.37
N PRO A 335 18.19 4.34 18.98
CA PRO A 335 17.41 4.53 17.76
C PRO A 335 16.60 5.83 17.73
N GLU A 336 16.03 6.24 18.86
CA GLU A 336 15.29 7.50 18.94
C GLU A 336 16.23 8.71 18.84
N VAL A 337 17.43 8.64 19.45
CA VAL A 337 18.48 9.67 19.32
C VAL A 337 18.89 9.87 17.85
N ILE A 338 19.07 8.78 17.08
CA ILE A 338 19.34 8.86 15.63
C ILE A 338 18.24 9.65 14.94
N LYS A 339 16.99 9.24 15.13
CA LYS A 339 15.83 9.84 14.48
C LYS A 339 15.67 11.31 14.85
N PHE A 340 15.82 11.68 16.12
CA PHE A 340 15.73 13.08 16.54
C PHE A 340 16.90 13.94 16.07
N SER A 341 18.07 13.39 15.74
CA SER A 341 19.20 14.19 15.27
C SER A 341 18.92 15.00 13.99
N GLY A 342 18.00 14.53 13.14
CA GLY A 342 17.51 15.27 11.97
C GLY A 342 16.65 16.50 12.30
N ALA A 343 16.13 16.61 13.52
CA ALA A 343 15.21 17.68 13.95
C ALA A 343 15.91 19.01 14.24
N ASN A 344 17.25 19.03 14.37
CA ASN A 344 18.02 20.17 14.86
C ASN A 344 17.82 21.46 14.04
N ARG A 345 17.84 21.38 12.72
CA ARG A 345 17.71 22.57 11.84
C ARG A 345 16.27 22.91 11.50
N THR A 346 15.35 21.99 11.71
CA THR A 346 13.95 22.08 11.31
C THR A 346 13.10 22.35 12.55
N LEU A 347 12.65 21.30 13.24
CA LEU A 347 11.78 21.42 14.40
C LEU A 347 12.36 22.33 15.50
N LEU A 348 13.65 22.18 15.85
CA LEU A 348 14.26 23.01 16.90
C LEU A 348 14.57 24.44 16.44
N GLY A 349 14.62 24.70 15.13
CA GLY A 349 14.80 26.03 14.57
C GLY A 349 13.51 26.84 14.54
N GLU A 350 12.41 26.18 14.18
CA GLU A 350 11.10 26.81 13.93
C GLU A 350 10.17 26.80 15.16
N HIS A 351 10.40 25.93 16.14
CA HIS A 351 9.61 25.82 17.37
C HIS A 351 10.47 26.06 18.61
N ASP A 352 9.83 26.27 19.76
CA ASP A 352 10.48 26.26 21.07
C ASP A 352 10.32 24.86 21.66
N VAL A 353 11.39 24.05 21.60
CA VAL A 353 11.31 22.63 21.95
C VAL A 353 12.23 22.32 23.11
N HIS A 354 11.68 21.74 24.17
CA HIS A 354 12.43 21.20 25.30
C HIS A 354 12.71 19.71 25.10
N MET A 355 13.97 19.34 24.93
CA MET A 355 14.41 17.99 24.60
C MET A 355 14.84 17.21 25.85
N VAL A 356 14.12 16.13 26.17
CA VAL A 356 14.36 15.28 27.35
C VAL A 356 14.90 13.91 26.91
N TYR A 357 16.15 13.63 27.27
CA TYR A 357 16.73 12.29 27.12
C TYR A 357 16.59 11.49 28.41
N THR A 358 15.77 10.44 28.39
CA THR A 358 15.39 9.71 29.61
C THR A 358 16.40 8.62 30.03
N GLY A 359 17.42 8.32 29.21
CA GLY A 359 18.51 7.40 29.59
C GLY A 359 18.11 5.96 29.92
N GLN A 360 17.38 5.26 29.03
CA GLN A 360 16.80 3.93 29.33
C GLN A 360 17.76 2.75 29.23
N HIS A 361 19.01 2.93 28.80
CA HIS A 361 20.03 1.88 28.87
C HIS A 361 21.01 2.26 29.99
N GLY A 362 21.09 1.42 31.02
CA GLY A 362 21.79 1.72 32.27
C GLY A 362 23.28 2.02 32.08
N ARG A 363 23.83 2.78 33.05
CA ARG A 363 25.23 3.21 33.27
C ARG A 363 26.20 2.94 32.12
N GLY A 364 26.41 3.95 31.29
CA GLY A 364 27.58 4.06 30.42
C GLY A 364 27.59 5.39 29.65
N PRO A 365 28.77 5.92 29.26
CA PRO A 365 28.89 7.19 28.52
C PRO A 365 28.21 7.15 27.13
N LEU A 366 27.88 5.97 26.60
CA LEU A 366 27.47 5.76 25.20
C LEU A 366 26.23 6.54 24.73
N GLY A 367 25.24 6.79 25.59
CA GLY A 367 24.05 7.56 25.20
C GLY A 367 24.34 9.06 25.01
N ALA A 368 25.04 9.66 25.98
CA ALA A 368 25.46 11.06 25.92
C ALA A 368 26.58 11.29 24.89
N THR A 369 27.45 10.29 24.68
CA THR A 369 28.45 10.31 23.60
C THR A 369 27.76 10.34 22.23
N MET A 370 26.64 9.63 22.06
CA MET A 370 25.94 9.56 20.78
C MET A 370 25.12 10.80 20.46
N THR A 371 24.48 11.43 21.46
CA THR A 371 23.83 12.73 21.24
C THR A 371 24.86 13.78 20.81
N ALA A 372 26.05 13.77 21.40
CA ALA A 372 27.17 14.60 20.97
C ALA A 372 27.70 14.23 19.56
N GLU A 373 27.88 12.94 19.25
CA GLU A 373 28.31 12.43 17.93
C GLU A 373 27.37 12.87 16.80
N LEU A 374 26.07 12.92 17.09
CA LEU A 374 25.02 13.32 16.14
C LEU A 374 24.66 14.81 16.21
N GLY A 375 25.29 15.56 17.13
CA GLY A 375 25.01 16.97 17.35
C GLY A 375 23.58 17.26 17.81
N LEU A 376 22.88 16.31 18.42
CA LEU A 376 21.51 16.48 18.93
C LEU A 376 21.53 17.38 20.18
N ARG A 377 20.80 18.50 20.13
CA ARG A 377 20.57 19.33 21.33
C ARG A 377 19.67 18.58 22.32
N VAL A 378 20.12 18.50 23.57
CA VAL A 378 19.36 17.93 24.70
C VAL A 378 19.38 18.93 25.84
N ASP A 379 18.21 19.25 26.38
CA ASP A 379 18.06 20.24 27.46
C ASP A 379 18.08 19.58 28.84
N GLU A 380 17.54 18.36 28.94
CA GLU A 380 17.54 17.58 30.19
C GLU A 380 17.93 16.12 29.93
N THR A 381 18.88 15.60 30.71
CA THR A 381 19.29 14.18 30.67
C THR A 381 19.04 13.53 32.02
N TRP A 382 18.31 12.42 32.03
CA TRP A 382 17.99 11.68 33.24
C TRP A 382 18.94 10.52 33.48
N THR A 383 19.14 10.24 34.77
CA THR A 383 19.70 8.97 35.24
C THR A 383 18.59 8.20 35.93
N LEU A 384 18.27 7.01 35.42
CA LEU A 384 17.24 6.15 35.99
C LEU A 384 17.85 4.95 36.74
N PRO A 385 17.12 4.38 37.72
CA PRO A 385 17.50 3.15 38.39
C PRO A 385 17.74 1.98 37.41
N SER A 386 18.64 1.06 37.79
CA SER A 386 18.92 -0.15 37.01
C SER A 386 17.79 -1.17 37.08
N GLU A 387 17.09 -1.25 38.20
CA GLU A 387 15.98 -2.20 38.41
C GLU A 387 14.73 -1.81 37.63
N SER A 388 14.11 -2.77 36.95
CA SER A 388 13.03 -2.49 35.98
C SER A 388 11.81 -1.81 36.59
N ASN A 389 11.43 -2.18 37.82
CA ASN A 389 10.23 -1.62 38.48
C ASN A 389 10.48 -0.20 39.00
N GLU A 390 11.60 0.01 39.70
CA GLU A 390 12.01 1.33 40.19
C GLU A 390 12.22 2.31 39.04
N ARG A 391 12.76 1.83 37.91
CA ARG A 391 12.98 2.62 36.71
C ARG A 391 11.69 3.20 36.15
N ILE A 392 10.63 2.40 36.05
CA ILE A 392 9.34 2.88 35.53
C ILE A 392 8.74 3.91 36.48
N GLY A 393 8.77 3.65 37.80
CA GLY A 393 8.30 4.61 38.80
C GLY A 393 9.03 5.95 38.71
N ALA A 394 10.37 5.91 38.66
CA ALA A 394 11.19 7.11 38.51
C ALA A 394 10.91 7.86 37.19
N LEU A 395 10.69 7.12 36.09
CA LEU A 395 10.37 7.71 34.79
C LEU A 395 9.03 8.46 34.83
N VAL A 396 8.00 7.90 35.48
CA VAL A 396 6.68 8.53 35.65
C VAL A 396 6.80 9.80 36.48
N THR A 397 7.44 9.74 37.65
CA THR A 397 7.60 10.91 38.53
C THR A 397 8.33 12.05 37.82
N LYS A 398 9.41 11.74 37.09
CA LYS A 398 10.17 12.73 36.34
C LYS A 398 9.41 13.30 35.14
N ALA A 399 8.63 12.47 34.43
CA ALA A 399 7.78 12.92 33.34
C ALA A 399 6.71 13.91 33.81
N ILE A 400 6.09 13.64 34.95
CA ILE A 400 5.12 14.57 35.56
C ILE A 400 5.78 15.90 35.94
N ASP A 401 6.91 15.85 36.66
CA ASP A 401 7.64 17.05 37.08
C ASP A 401 8.08 17.93 35.90
N VAL A 402 8.64 17.34 34.84
CA VAL A 402 9.10 18.12 33.69
C VAL A 402 7.91 18.76 32.94
N LEU A 403 6.77 18.06 32.84
CA LEU A 403 5.56 18.63 32.22
C LEU A 403 4.97 19.77 33.05
N GLU A 404 5.05 19.71 34.39
CA GLU A 404 4.69 20.82 35.27
C GLU A 404 5.57 22.04 35.07
N ARG A 405 6.89 21.83 35.03
CA ARG A 405 7.86 22.92 34.94
C ARG A 405 7.84 23.58 33.57
N GLN A 406 7.71 22.81 32.49
CA GLN A 406 7.82 23.31 31.13
C GLN A 406 6.48 23.77 30.54
N GLN A 407 5.35 23.24 31.00
CA GLN A 407 4.00 23.54 30.49
C GLN A 407 3.93 23.62 28.95
N PRO A 408 4.35 22.56 28.23
CA PRO A 408 4.35 22.57 26.77
C PRO A 408 2.91 22.61 26.21
N GLU A 409 2.74 23.20 25.02
CA GLU A 409 1.48 23.12 24.26
C GLU A 409 1.21 21.70 23.76
N ALA A 410 2.25 20.89 23.53
CA ALA A 410 2.12 19.49 23.17
C ALA A 410 3.38 18.68 23.51
N VAL A 411 3.21 17.37 23.72
CA VAL A 411 4.33 16.43 23.88
C VAL A 411 4.54 15.64 22.59
N VAL A 412 5.75 15.72 22.03
CA VAL A 412 6.17 15.00 20.84
C VAL A 412 6.86 13.70 21.24
N LEU A 413 6.27 12.57 20.89
CA LEU A 413 6.80 11.25 21.18
C LEU A 413 7.04 10.47 19.89
N LEU A 414 8.12 9.69 19.89
CA LEU A 414 8.58 8.91 18.75
C LEU A 414 8.72 7.45 19.19
N GLY A 415 8.26 6.52 18.36
CA GLY A 415 8.67 5.12 18.44
C GLY A 415 7.90 4.27 19.44
N ASP A 416 8.60 3.35 20.07
CA ASP A 416 8.04 2.14 20.69
C ASP A 416 8.76 1.72 21.98
N THR A 417 9.32 2.69 22.70
CA THR A 417 10.05 2.48 23.95
C THR A 417 9.16 2.73 25.15
N VAL A 418 9.60 2.37 26.36
CA VAL A 418 8.79 2.61 27.58
C VAL A 418 8.65 4.11 27.90
N THR A 419 9.44 4.99 27.26
CA THR A 419 9.25 6.46 27.36
C THR A 419 7.87 6.84 26.86
N VAL A 420 7.45 6.21 25.75
CA VAL A 420 6.23 6.55 25.04
C VAL A 420 4.97 6.43 25.91
N PRO A 421 4.61 5.26 26.48
CA PRO A 421 3.41 5.14 27.28
C PRO A 421 3.50 5.95 28.59
N VAL A 422 4.69 6.15 29.15
CA VAL A 422 4.86 6.92 30.40
C VAL A 422 4.60 8.41 30.17
N PHE A 423 5.21 9.01 29.14
CA PHE A 423 4.92 10.40 28.80
C PHE A 423 3.51 10.58 28.27
N ALA A 424 2.95 9.61 27.55
CA ALA A 424 1.56 9.65 27.14
C ALA A 424 0.61 9.74 28.34
N LEU A 425 0.80 8.87 29.34
CA LEU A 425 0.00 8.90 30.56
C LEU A 425 0.17 10.21 31.34
N ALA A 426 1.40 10.67 31.52
CA ALA A 426 1.69 11.91 32.23
C ALA A 426 1.10 13.15 31.50
N ALA A 427 1.13 13.17 30.17
CA ALA A 427 0.53 14.25 29.39
C ALA A 427 -1.00 14.25 29.49
N ILE A 428 -1.64 13.07 29.41
CA ILE A 428 -3.09 12.92 29.55
C ILE A 428 -3.56 13.40 30.92
N ASP A 429 -2.87 13.03 32.00
CA ASP A 429 -3.17 13.47 33.37
C ASP A 429 -3.19 15.01 33.48
N ARG A 430 -2.40 15.70 32.66
CA ARG A 430 -2.29 17.16 32.63
C ARG A 430 -3.08 17.86 31.54
N GLY A 431 -3.88 17.10 30.77
CA GLY A 431 -4.61 17.64 29.63
C GLY A 431 -3.71 18.19 28.52
N ILE A 432 -2.46 17.75 28.45
CA ILE A 432 -1.50 18.17 27.41
C ILE A 432 -1.66 17.23 26.20
N PRO A 433 -1.92 17.76 25.00
CA PRO A 433 -2.10 16.92 23.82
C PRO A 433 -0.79 16.25 23.38
N LEU A 434 -0.93 15.09 22.75
CA LEU A 434 0.17 14.25 22.29
C LEU A 434 0.31 14.34 20.76
N VAL A 435 1.56 14.42 20.30
CA VAL A 435 1.96 14.33 18.89
C VAL A 435 2.77 13.05 18.71
N HIS A 436 2.32 12.18 17.81
CA HIS A 436 2.94 10.88 17.55
C HIS A 436 3.75 10.94 16.26
N VAL A 437 5.07 10.82 16.38
CA VAL A 437 6.00 10.70 15.25
C VAL A 437 6.35 9.24 15.01
N GLU A 438 6.49 8.83 13.73
CA GLU A 438 6.60 7.42 13.32
C GLU A 438 5.32 6.61 13.62
N ALA A 439 4.17 7.27 13.48
CA ALA A 439 2.88 6.71 13.82
C ALA A 439 2.44 5.60 12.85
N GLY A 440 1.73 4.59 13.37
CA GLY A 440 1.05 3.59 12.52
C GLY A 440 1.85 2.36 12.11
N LEU A 441 3.13 2.26 12.47
CA LEU A 441 3.90 1.03 12.26
C LEU A 441 3.30 -0.16 13.05
N ARG A 442 3.07 -1.30 12.40
CA ARG A 442 2.46 -2.50 13.01
C ARG A 442 3.24 -3.77 12.68
N SER A 443 3.73 -4.44 13.71
CA SER A 443 4.36 -5.76 13.60
C SER A 443 3.34 -6.90 13.70
N TYR A 444 2.12 -6.61 14.20
CA TYR A 444 1.06 -7.58 14.50
C TYR A 444 1.44 -8.65 15.53
N ASN A 445 2.61 -8.53 16.15
CA ASN A 445 3.05 -9.39 17.22
C ASN A 445 2.56 -8.84 18.57
N ILE A 446 1.39 -9.31 19.00
CA ILE A 446 0.75 -8.88 20.26
C ILE A 446 1.58 -9.17 21.52
N ARG A 447 2.58 -10.07 21.43
CA ARG A 447 3.51 -10.36 22.54
C ARG A 447 4.63 -9.33 22.63
N SER A 448 4.82 -8.51 21.60
CA SER A 448 5.84 -7.47 21.58
C SER A 448 5.40 -6.26 22.39
N ARG A 449 6.22 -5.87 23.38
CA ARG A 449 5.99 -4.62 24.14
C ARG A 449 6.01 -3.39 23.24
N GLU A 450 6.93 -3.37 22.27
CA GLU A 450 7.05 -2.33 21.25
C GLU A 450 5.71 -2.13 20.51
N GLU A 451 5.04 -3.22 20.13
CA GLU A 451 3.73 -3.16 19.47
C GLU A 451 2.66 -2.54 20.39
N GLY A 452 2.63 -2.95 21.65
CA GLY A 452 1.73 -2.38 22.65
C GLY A 452 1.93 -0.88 22.82
N TYR A 453 3.19 -0.42 22.93
CA TYR A 453 3.51 0.99 23.13
C TYR A 453 3.12 1.86 21.94
N ARG A 454 3.32 1.39 20.70
CA ARG A 454 2.86 2.10 19.49
C ARG A 454 1.34 2.28 19.47
N ARG A 455 0.59 1.25 19.87
CA ARG A 455 -0.88 1.28 19.88
C ARG A 455 -1.42 2.19 20.99
N ILE A 456 -0.79 2.20 22.16
CA ILE A 456 -1.12 3.14 23.24
C ILE A 456 -0.97 4.58 22.75
N LEU A 457 0.17 4.94 22.13
CA LEU A 457 0.36 6.30 21.63
C LEU A 457 -0.57 6.63 20.46
N ALA A 458 -0.82 5.68 19.55
CA ALA A 458 -1.76 5.87 18.45
C ALA A 458 -3.18 6.20 18.95
N ALA A 459 -3.66 5.51 19.98
CA ALA A 459 -4.98 5.77 20.56
C ALA A 459 -5.08 7.10 21.31
N SER A 460 -3.97 7.60 21.85
CA SER A 460 -3.97 8.78 22.73
C SER A 460 -3.55 10.09 22.03
N ALA A 461 -2.88 10.01 20.88
CA ALA A 461 -2.38 11.19 20.18
C ALA A 461 -3.47 11.98 19.43
N ARG A 462 -3.27 13.30 19.33
CA ARG A 462 -4.12 14.23 18.57
C ARG A 462 -3.63 14.44 17.13
N VAL A 463 -2.35 14.20 16.89
CA VAL A 463 -1.72 14.33 15.57
C VAL A 463 -0.77 13.15 15.37
N HIS A 464 -0.80 12.56 14.17
CA HIS A 464 -0.07 11.35 13.82
C HIS A 464 0.76 11.57 12.55
N PHE A 465 2.08 11.54 12.68
CA PHE A 465 3.02 11.61 11.58
C PHE A 465 3.45 10.20 11.18
N ALA A 466 2.76 9.63 10.20
CA ALA A 466 3.01 8.31 9.67
C ALA A 466 4.22 8.33 8.70
N PRO A 467 5.13 7.36 8.78
CA PRO A 467 6.28 7.32 7.88
C PRO A 467 5.90 6.90 6.45
N THR A 468 4.82 6.16 6.28
CA THR A 468 4.41 5.58 5.00
C THR A 468 2.88 5.58 4.86
N GLN A 469 2.40 5.37 3.64
CA GLN A 469 0.96 5.16 3.37
C GLN A 469 0.43 3.92 4.07
N ARG A 470 1.23 2.85 4.16
CA ARG A 470 0.86 1.63 4.89
C ARG A 470 0.63 1.91 6.38
N ALA A 471 1.52 2.67 7.00
CA ALA A 471 1.40 3.04 8.40
C ALA A 471 0.15 3.92 8.64
N ALA A 472 -0.13 4.86 7.73
CA ALA A 472 -1.37 5.64 7.76
C ALA A 472 -2.63 4.76 7.61
N ALA A 473 -2.61 3.80 6.69
CA ALA A 473 -3.70 2.85 6.51
C ALA A 473 -3.94 1.98 7.76
N ALA A 474 -2.87 1.60 8.47
CA ALA A 474 -3.00 0.87 9.74
C ALA A 474 -3.65 1.72 10.83
N LEU A 475 -3.37 3.02 10.91
CA LEU A 475 -4.05 3.94 11.82
C LEU A 475 -5.54 4.09 11.48
N LEU A 476 -5.86 4.27 10.20
CA LEU A 476 -7.25 4.35 9.72
C LEU A 476 -8.04 3.08 10.06
N ALA A 477 -7.43 1.90 9.89
CA ALA A 477 -8.04 0.62 10.23
C ALA A 477 -8.30 0.45 11.74
N GLU A 478 -7.58 1.18 12.59
CA GLU A 478 -7.78 1.23 14.04
C GLU A 478 -8.71 2.36 14.49
N GLY A 479 -9.34 3.08 13.55
CA GLY A 479 -10.31 4.14 13.84
C GLY A 479 -9.70 5.52 14.11
N VAL A 480 -8.40 5.71 13.83
CA VAL A 480 -7.79 7.05 13.92
C VAL A 480 -8.34 7.91 12.78
N PRO A 481 -8.89 9.11 13.04
CA PRO A 481 -9.45 9.95 11.99
C PRO A 481 -8.41 10.42 10.97
N ALA A 482 -8.72 10.34 9.68
CA ALA A 482 -7.76 10.71 8.62
C ALA A 482 -7.21 12.15 8.74
N HIS A 483 -8.05 13.08 9.21
CA HIS A 483 -7.69 14.50 9.36
C HIS A 483 -6.70 14.77 10.52
N THR A 484 -6.34 13.76 11.30
CA THR A 484 -5.26 13.86 12.31
C THR A 484 -3.96 13.21 11.84
N ILE A 485 -3.95 12.57 10.67
CA ILE A 485 -2.81 11.80 10.16
C ILE A 485 -2.12 12.58 9.04
N ALA A 486 -0.79 12.60 9.02
CA ALA A 486 0.02 13.09 7.91
C ALA A 486 1.06 12.02 7.52
N VAL A 487 1.26 11.77 6.22
CA VAL A 487 2.35 10.91 5.75
C VAL A 487 3.55 11.77 5.42
N VAL A 488 4.66 11.59 6.15
CA VAL A 488 5.81 12.51 6.11
C VAL A 488 7.16 11.86 5.80
N GLY A 489 7.20 10.54 5.68
CA GLY A 489 8.48 9.81 5.65
C GLY A 489 8.99 9.47 7.05
N ASN A 490 10.01 8.63 7.11
CA ASN A 490 10.61 8.15 8.34
C ASN A 490 11.75 9.08 8.78
N PRO A 491 11.69 9.66 9.99
CA PRO A 491 12.74 10.55 10.51
C PRO A 491 14.12 9.91 10.63
N GLY A 492 14.22 8.57 10.55
CA GLY A 492 15.50 7.86 10.53
C GLY A 492 16.34 8.14 9.30
N LEU A 493 15.74 8.65 8.22
CA LEU A 493 16.45 8.97 6.97
C LEU A 493 17.01 10.39 6.94
N ASP A 494 16.41 11.31 7.72
CA ASP A 494 16.81 12.72 7.77
C ASP A 494 18.31 12.93 8.09
N PRO A 495 18.94 12.21 9.05
CA PRO A 495 20.37 12.36 9.32
C PRO A 495 21.26 11.92 8.14
N LEU A 496 20.83 10.90 7.38
CA LEU A 496 21.56 10.40 6.21
C LEU A 496 21.49 11.43 5.07
N ALA A 497 20.29 11.95 4.80
CA ALA A 497 20.06 12.97 3.80
C ALA A 497 20.76 14.29 4.14
N GLY A 498 20.70 14.73 5.41
CA GLY A 498 21.33 15.95 5.89
C GLY A 498 22.87 15.94 5.78
N ARG A 499 23.49 14.76 5.76
CA ARG A 499 24.92 14.58 5.49
C ARG A 499 25.27 14.38 4.01
N GLY A 500 24.27 14.31 3.13
CA GLY A 500 24.47 14.05 1.71
C GLY A 500 25.01 12.65 1.42
N LEU A 501 24.72 11.67 2.28
CA LEU A 501 25.21 10.30 2.07
C LEU A 501 24.44 9.63 0.93
N SER A 502 25.16 9.33 -0.14
CA SER A 502 24.62 8.69 -1.35
C SER A 502 24.87 7.18 -1.38
N ARG A 503 24.29 6.50 -2.38
CA ARG A 503 24.55 5.08 -2.66
C ARG A 503 25.98 4.89 -3.19
N ILE A 504 26.64 3.82 -2.78
CA ILE A 504 27.91 3.37 -3.37
C ILE A 504 27.61 2.54 -4.62
N PRO A 505 28.34 2.67 -5.74
CA PRO A 505 28.16 1.82 -6.92
C PRO A 505 28.31 0.32 -6.59
N LEU A 506 27.46 -0.53 -7.18
CA LEU A 506 27.47 -1.98 -6.90
C LEU A 506 28.84 -2.67 -7.07
N PRO A 507 29.68 -2.32 -8.06
CA PRO A 507 31.01 -2.94 -8.21
C PRO A 507 31.96 -2.68 -7.03
N GLU A 508 31.74 -1.59 -6.29
CA GLU A 508 32.55 -1.20 -5.12
C GLU A 508 32.01 -1.78 -3.81
N ARG A 509 30.86 -2.48 -3.86
CA ARG A 509 30.25 -3.12 -2.69
C ARG A 509 30.76 -4.54 -2.52
N GLU A 510 31.09 -4.90 -1.27
CA GLU A 510 31.65 -6.20 -0.93
C GLU A 510 31.11 -6.71 0.41
N GLY A 511 31.08 -8.04 0.54
CA GLY A 511 30.79 -8.71 1.81
C GLY A 511 29.38 -8.49 2.37
N ILE A 512 29.21 -8.96 3.61
CA ILE A 512 27.96 -8.94 4.38
C ILE A 512 28.22 -8.23 5.70
N LEU A 513 27.40 -7.23 6.02
CA LEU A 513 27.30 -6.71 7.37
C LEU A 513 26.33 -7.59 8.16
N PHE A 514 26.81 -8.19 9.25
CA PHE A 514 25.99 -9.02 10.14
C PHE A 514 25.80 -8.33 11.49
N THR A 515 24.56 -8.27 11.98
CA THR A 515 24.26 -7.72 13.32
C THR A 515 23.19 -8.54 14.02
N ALA A 516 23.45 -8.89 15.29
CA ALA A 516 22.48 -9.57 16.16
C ALA A 516 22.67 -9.11 17.60
N HIS A 517 21.60 -8.62 18.22
CA HIS A 517 21.63 -8.04 19.57
C HIS A 517 20.30 -8.13 20.33
N ARG A 518 19.19 -8.48 19.68
CA ARG A 518 17.89 -8.56 20.33
C ARG A 518 17.86 -9.74 21.31
N PRO A 519 17.25 -9.56 22.51
CA PRO A 519 17.07 -10.64 23.48
C PRO A 519 16.55 -11.94 22.89
N THR A 520 15.56 -11.86 22.00
CA THR A 520 14.94 -13.01 21.31
C THR A 520 15.89 -13.79 20.42
N SER A 521 17.00 -13.17 19.99
CA SER A 521 17.98 -13.78 19.09
C SER A 521 19.21 -14.28 19.85
N VAL A 522 19.59 -13.63 20.96
CA VAL A 522 20.91 -13.87 21.59
C VAL A 522 20.90 -14.38 23.03
N ASP A 523 19.77 -14.32 23.76
CA ASP A 523 19.77 -14.73 25.18
C ASP A 523 19.69 -16.24 25.37
N ALA A 524 18.79 -16.91 24.64
CA ALA A 524 18.61 -18.35 24.71
C ALA A 524 19.71 -19.07 23.92
N ARG A 525 20.22 -20.18 24.48
CA ARG A 525 21.31 -20.94 23.88
C ARG A 525 20.94 -21.46 22.49
N GLU A 526 19.71 -21.94 22.31
CA GLU A 526 19.21 -22.50 21.06
C GLU A 526 19.16 -21.44 19.95
N SER A 527 18.55 -20.28 20.23
CA SER A 527 18.47 -19.18 19.27
C SER A 527 19.86 -18.61 18.92
N LEU A 528 20.73 -18.49 19.92
CA LEU A 528 22.10 -18.04 19.69
C LEU A 528 22.93 -19.05 18.88
N ALA A 529 22.71 -20.36 19.09
CA ALA A 529 23.34 -21.39 18.25
C ALA A 529 22.92 -21.26 16.79
N HIS A 530 21.65 -20.99 16.51
CA HIS A 530 21.19 -20.73 15.14
C HIS A 530 21.82 -19.45 14.55
N VAL A 531 22.03 -18.39 15.34
CA VAL A 531 22.79 -17.21 14.88
C VAL A 531 24.20 -17.61 14.45
N VAL A 532 24.88 -18.47 15.21
CA VAL A 532 26.21 -18.98 14.85
C VAL A 532 26.15 -19.82 13.58
N GLU A 533 25.15 -20.69 13.44
CA GLU A 533 24.94 -21.53 12.25
C GLU A 533 24.69 -20.71 10.98
N VAL A 534 23.95 -19.61 11.09
CA VAL A 534 23.77 -18.66 9.98
C VAL A 534 25.13 -18.09 9.55
N VAL A 535 25.95 -17.64 10.50
CA VAL A 535 27.29 -17.07 10.19
C VAL A 535 28.21 -18.14 9.60
N GLU A 536 28.25 -19.34 10.18
CA GLU A 536 28.99 -20.49 9.65
C GLU A 536 28.59 -20.81 8.21
N GLY A 537 27.29 -20.90 7.95
CA GLY A 537 26.75 -21.23 6.63
C GLY A 537 27.07 -20.18 5.57
N LEU A 538 26.98 -18.89 5.93
CA LEU A 538 27.38 -17.79 5.04
C LEU A 538 28.89 -17.76 4.79
N ALA A 539 29.72 -18.03 5.80
CA ALA A 539 31.16 -18.11 5.65
C ALA A 539 31.57 -19.30 4.78
N ALA A 540 30.91 -20.45 4.94
CA ALA A 540 31.12 -21.64 4.12
C ALA A 540 30.74 -21.43 2.64
N ASP A 541 29.79 -20.52 2.37
CA ASP A 541 29.44 -20.08 1.01
C ASP A 541 30.47 -19.09 0.41
N GLY A 542 31.54 -18.77 1.15
CA GLY A 542 32.63 -17.91 0.69
C GLY A 542 32.37 -16.41 0.87
N HIS A 543 31.36 -16.02 1.65
CA HIS A 543 31.08 -14.61 1.91
C HIS A 543 32.05 -14.03 2.96
N SER A 544 32.61 -12.85 2.68
CA SER A 544 33.28 -12.04 3.70
C SER A 544 32.23 -11.42 4.62
N ILE A 545 32.34 -11.68 5.93
CA ILE A 545 31.35 -11.23 6.93
C ILE A 545 32.03 -10.29 7.92
N ARG A 546 31.47 -9.08 8.08
CA ARG A 546 31.81 -8.17 9.18
C ARG A 546 30.72 -8.24 10.23
N PHE A 547 31.08 -8.64 11.45
CA PHE A 547 30.14 -8.75 12.57
C PHE A 547 30.62 -7.92 13.77
N PRO A 548 30.12 -6.68 13.92
CA PRO A 548 30.28 -5.90 15.14
C PRO A 548 29.49 -6.55 16.29
N VAL A 549 30.19 -7.27 17.17
CA VAL A 549 29.54 -8.08 18.21
C VAL A 549 29.16 -7.19 19.39
N HIS A 550 27.85 -7.04 19.63
CA HIS A 550 27.33 -6.31 20.78
C HIS A 550 27.83 -6.93 22.11
N PRO A 551 28.11 -6.15 23.18
CA PRO A 551 28.67 -6.70 24.42
C PRO A 551 27.80 -7.81 25.03
N ARG A 552 26.47 -7.63 25.01
CA ARG A 552 25.49 -8.67 25.39
C ARG A 552 25.66 -9.95 24.58
N THR A 553 25.75 -9.84 23.25
CA THR A 553 25.90 -11.01 22.36
C THR A 553 27.21 -11.73 22.66
N ARG A 554 28.30 -10.98 22.84
CA ARG A 554 29.61 -11.54 23.23
C ARG A 554 29.56 -12.27 24.56
N GLU A 555 28.95 -11.66 25.58
CA GLU A 555 28.77 -12.27 26.90
C GLU A 555 27.98 -13.59 26.80
N ARG A 556 26.87 -13.59 26.06
CA ARG A 556 26.03 -14.79 25.86
C ARG A 556 26.77 -15.88 25.06
N LEU A 557 27.55 -15.51 24.05
CA LEU A 557 28.38 -16.45 23.27
C LEU A 557 29.43 -17.13 24.16
N LEU A 558 30.09 -16.37 25.03
CA LEU A 558 31.06 -16.92 25.98
C LEU A 558 30.39 -17.81 27.02
N HIS A 559 29.29 -17.34 27.62
CA HIS A 559 28.51 -18.09 28.61
C HIS A 559 28.03 -19.44 28.08
N HIS A 560 27.60 -19.49 26.82
CA HIS A 560 27.08 -20.71 26.19
C HIS A 560 28.13 -21.53 25.44
N ASN A 561 29.43 -21.19 25.55
CA ASN A 561 30.56 -21.84 24.87
C ASN A 561 30.43 -21.89 23.34
N LEU A 562 29.86 -20.83 22.74
CA LEU A 562 29.67 -20.69 21.29
C LEU A 562 30.66 -19.72 20.64
N TRP A 563 31.46 -19.01 21.44
CA TRP A 563 32.42 -18.01 20.93
C TRP A 563 33.50 -18.61 20.04
N ASP A 564 34.09 -19.74 20.42
CA ASP A 564 35.17 -20.38 19.65
C ASP A 564 34.64 -20.93 18.32
N ARG A 565 33.43 -21.50 18.36
CA ARG A 565 32.69 -21.94 17.16
C ARG A 565 32.49 -20.78 16.18
N LEU A 566 31.98 -19.64 16.66
CA LEU A 566 31.79 -18.45 15.84
C LEU A 566 33.13 -17.89 15.32
N SER A 567 34.17 -17.87 16.15
CA SER A 567 35.49 -17.32 15.79
C SER A 567 36.21 -18.17 14.74
N ALA A 568 35.96 -19.48 14.72
CA ALA A 568 36.52 -20.40 13.73
C ALA A 568 35.95 -20.21 12.30
N THR A 569 34.86 -19.44 12.13
CA THR A 569 34.24 -19.20 10.81
C THR A 569 35.08 -18.33 9.88
N GLY A 570 36.04 -17.57 10.41
CA GLY A 570 36.77 -16.57 9.65
C GLY A 570 36.01 -15.25 9.46
N ALA A 571 34.82 -15.08 10.05
CA ALA A 571 34.13 -13.80 10.09
C ALA A 571 34.97 -12.74 10.85
N ALA A 572 34.97 -11.50 10.35
CA ALA A 572 35.62 -10.38 11.02
C ALA A 572 34.79 -9.91 12.22
N LEU A 573 35.05 -10.49 13.38
CA LEU A 573 34.41 -10.14 14.66
C LEU A 573 35.07 -8.89 15.24
N THR A 574 34.34 -7.78 15.32
CA THR A 574 34.85 -6.51 15.86
C THR A 574 34.10 -6.10 17.14
N PRO A 575 34.67 -5.20 17.96
CA PRO A 575 33.89 -4.45 18.94
C PRO A 575 32.73 -3.68 18.27
N PRO A 576 31.72 -3.25 19.05
CA PRO A 576 30.63 -2.42 18.55
C PRO A 576 31.15 -1.15 17.89
N LEU A 577 30.67 -0.86 16.69
CA LEU A 577 31.02 0.32 15.91
C LEU A 577 30.19 1.55 16.33
N GLY A 578 30.78 2.73 16.16
CA GLY A 578 30.08 4.01 16.19
C GLY A 578 28.97 4.08 15.14
N TYR A 579 28.03 5.02 15.26
CA TYR A 579 26.89 5.03 14.34
C TYR A 579 27.31 5.27 12.90
N TRP A 580 28.16 6.27 12.67
CA TRP A 580 28.62 6.59 11.31
C TRP A 580 29.50 5.50 10.71
N GLU A 581 30.23 4.75 11.52
CA GLU A 581 31.01 3.59 11.08
C GLU A 581 30.09 2.43 10.63
N ILE A 582 28.97 2.21 11.32
CA ILE A 582 27.94 1.24 10.89
C ILE A 582 27.32 1.68 9.58
N VAL A 583 26.94 2.96 9.46
CA VAL A 583 26.36 3.51 8.22
C VAL A 583 27.35 3.34 7.05
N GLU A 584 28.63 3.61 7.26
CA GLU A 584 29.64 3.47 6.22
C GLU A 584 29.88 2.01 5.83
N ALA A 585 29.94 1.11 6.82
CA ALA A 585 30.02 -0.33 6.56
C ALA A 585 28.79 -0.85 5.80
N LEU A 586 27.60 -0.37 6.16
CA LEU A 586 26.34 -0.74 5.51
C LEU A 586 26.34 -0.30 4.05
N ARG A 587 26.72 0.95 3.76
CA ARG A 587 26.80 1.51 2.39
C ARG A 587 27.70 0.73 1.45
N HIS A 588 28.78 0.17 1.99
CA HIS A 588 29.75 -0.65 1.26
C HIS A 588 29.39 -2.14 1.21
N SER A 589 28.34 -2.58 1.91
CA SER A 589 27.96 -3.99 1.96
C SER A 589 27.14 -4.40 0.74
N ARG A 590 27.33 -5.64 0.26
CA ARG A 590 26.45 -6.23 -0.77
C ARG A 590 25.10 -6.63 -0.22
N ALA A 591 25.06 -7.03 1.05
CA ALA A 591 23.84 -7.35 1.78
C ALA A 591 24.05 -7.10 3.27
N VAL A 592 22.95 -6.95 4.01
CA VAL A 592 22.97 -6.89 5.47
C VAL A 592 22.06 -8.00 6.04
N VAL A 593 22.57 -8.72 7.04
CA VAL A 593 21.80 -9.71 7.79
C VAL A 593 21.63 -9.18 9.21
N THR A 594 20.39 -8.93 9.63
CA THR A 594 20.14 -8.14 10.84
C THR A 594 18.84 -8.47 11.59
N ASP A 595 18.86 -8.31 12.91
CA ASP A 595 17.67 -8.21 13.77
C ASP A 595 17.31 -6.75 14.14
N SER A 596 18.05 -5.77 13.62
CA SER A 596 17.84 -4.35 13.88
C SER A 596 16.63 -3.82 13.11
N GLY A 597 15.85 -2.96 13.77
CA GLY A 597 14.74 -2.24 13.14
C GLY A 597 15.26 -1.12 12.25
N GLY A 598 15.96 -0.14 12.82
CA GLY A 598 16.43 1.04 12.11
C GLY A 598 17.33 0.73 10.90
N LEU A 599 18.16 -0.32 11.02
CA LEU A 599 19.07 -0.70 9.94
C LEU A 599 18.33 -1.15 8.67
N GLN A 600 17.08 -1.63 8.78
CA GLN A 600 16.25 -1.97 7.60
C GLN A 600 15.88 -0.72 6.79
N GLU A 601 15.60 0.39 7.46
CA GLU A 601 15.24 1.67 6.81
C GLU A 601 16.49 2.29 6.16
N GLU A 602 17.60 2.30 6.90
CA GLU A 602 18.89 2.83 6.45
C GLU A 602 19.46 1.99 5.29
N ALA A 603 19.30 0.67 5.31
CA ALA A 603 19.73 -0.20 4.22
C ALA A 603 18.95 0.06 2.94
N ALA A 604 17.62 0.23 3.06
CA ALA A 604 16.77 0.57 1.91
C ALA A 604 17.18 1.92 1.28
N TRP A 605 17.56 2.91 2.09
CA TRP A 605 18.09 4.18 1.61
C TRP A 605 19.30 4.00 0.67
N PHE A 606 20.24 3.14 1.08
CA PHE A 606 21.43 2.85 0.30
C PHE A 606 21.22 1.81 -0.83
N GLY A 607 20.02 1.23 -0.93
CA GLY A 607 19.74 0.13 -1.85
C GLY A 607 20.53 -1.12 -1.50
N VAL A 608 20.73 -1.38 -0.21
CA VAL A 608 21.41 -2.58 0.30
C VAL A 608 20.33 -3.58 0.72
N PRO A 609 20.27 -4.78 0.11
CA PRO A 609 19.26 -5.78 0.46
C PRO A 609 19.43 -6.27 1.90
N THR A 610 18.30 -6.45 2.58
CA THR A 610 18.28 -6.81 4.01
C THR A 610 17.62 -8.17 4.25
N VAL A 611 18.38 -9.11 4.82
CA VAL A 611 17.85 -10.37 5.34
C VAL A 611 17.58 -10.23 6.83
N ILE A 612 16.31 -10.22 7.19
CA ILE A 612 15.85 -10.00 8.56
C ILE A 612 15.79 -11.34 9.29
N ILE A 613 16.60 -11.50 10.32
CA ILE A 613 16.66 -12.72 11.15
C ILE A 613 15.62 -12.69 12.28
N ARG A 614 14.38 -12.30 11.95
CA ARG A 614 13.23 -12.22 12.87
C ARG A 614 12.01 -12.88 12.24
N GLY A 615 11.09 -13.35 13.07
CA GLY A 615 9.78 -13.83 12.62
C GLY A 615 8.73 -12.74 12.37
N SER A 616 9.03 -11.47 12.66
CA SER A 616 8.13 -10.33 12.41
C SER A 616 8.91 -9.03 12.28
N THR A 617 8.37 -8.09 11.50
CA THR A 617 8.85 -6.70 11.40
C THR A 617 7.66 -5.76 11.29
N PRO A 618 7.73 -4.52 11.82
CA PRO A 618 6.73 -3.50 11.52
C PRO A 618 7.00 -2.73 10.21
N ARG A 619 8.12 -3.01 9.52
CA ARG A 619 8.60 -2.32 8.31
C ARG A 619 8.28 -3.13 7.05
N TRP A 620 7.01 -3.48 6.90
CA TRP A 620 6.52 -4.34 5.83
C TRP A 620 6.74 -3.75 4.43
N GLU A 621 6.81 -2.45 4.30
CA GLU A 621 7.02 -1.73 3.04
C GLU A 621 8.36 -2.12 2.41
N GLY A 622 9.40 -2.34 3.24
CA GLY A 622 10.67 -2.88 2.76
C GLY A 622 10.55 -4.29 2.19
N ILE A 623 9.63 -5.12 2.71
CA ILE A 623 9.37 -6.47 2.21
C ILE A 623 8.58 -6.41 0.91
N GLU A 624 7.50 -5.62 0.89
CA GLU A 624 6.61 -5.46 -0.27
C GLU A 624 7.34 -4.89 -1.49
N GLU A 625 8.26 -3.95 -1.26
CA GLU A 625 9.09 -3.36 -2.31
C GLU A 625 10.37 -4.17 -2.62
N GLY A 626 10.59 -5.29 -1.94
CA GLY A 626 11.70 -6.21 -2.18
C GLY A 626 13.07 -5.80 -1.63
N PHE A 627 13.17 -4.71 -0.86
CA PHE A 627 14.40 -4.31 -0.17
C PHE A 627 14.78 -5.27 0.96
N SER A 628 13.79 -5.94 1.56
CA SER A 628 13.97 -6.78 2.75
C SER A 628 13.25 -8.11 2.63
N ILE A 629 13.70 -9.12 3.37
CA ILE A 629 12.99 -10.40 3.52
C ILE A 629 13.06 -10.92 4.96
N LEU A 630 11.99 -11.55 5.43
CA LEU A 630 11.96 -12.24 6.73
C LEU A 630 12.44 -13.67 6.54
N ALA A 631 13.61 -13.99 7.10
CA ALA A 631 14.19 -15.34 7.03
C ALA A 631 14.13 -16.10 8.36
N GLY A 632 13.83 -15.41 9.47
CA GLY A 632 13.96 -16.00 10.80
C GLY A 632 15.42 -16.42 11.08
N LEU A 633 15.61 -17.44 11.93
CA LEU A 633 16.93 -17.94 12.30
C LEU A 633 17.29 -19.25 11.56
N ASP A 634 16.65 -19.54 10.43
CA ASP A 634 16.97 -20.72 9.62
C ASP A 634 18.20 -20.43 8.73
N ALA A 635 19.29 -21.14 8.96
CA ALA A 635 20.55 -20.91 8.26
C ALA A 635 20.43 -21.15 6.75
N ASP A 636 19.71 -22.18 6.30
CA ASP A 636 19.56 -22.48 4.88
C ASP A 636 18.65 -21.48 4.18
N ALA A 637 17.59 -21.02 4.85
CA ALA A 637 16.75 -19.94 4.35
C ALA A 637 17.55 -18.63 4.19
N VAL A 638 18.33 -18.25 5.21
CA VAL A 638 19.19 -17.04 5.16
C VAL A 638 20.19 -17.14 4.01
N ARG A 639 20.90 -18.26 3.87
CA ARG A 639 21.83 -18.49 2.76
C ARG A 639 21.15 -18.42 1.40
N GLY A 640 19.96 -19.03 1.27
CA GLY A 640 19.15 -18.97 0.05
C GLY A 640 18.82 -17.54 -0.35
N HIS A 641 18.40 -16.70 0.62
CA HIS A 641 18.08 -15.31 0.38
C HIS A 641 19.30 -14.44 0.07
N VAL A 642 20.43 -14.65 0.77
CA VAL A 642 21.69 -13.96 0.46
C VAL A 642 22.16 -14.31 -0.95
N ARG A 643 22.08 -15.58 -1.37
CA ARG A 643 22.39 -16.00 -2.75
C ARG A 643 21.46 -15.35 -3.78
N ALA A 644 20.15 -15.31 -3.49
CA ALA A 644 19.17 -14.67 -4.37
C ALA A 644 19.48 -13.18 -4.55
N PHE A 645 19.73 -12.46 -3.45
CA PHE A 645 20.12 -11.05 -3.49
C PHE A 645 21.50 -10.83 -4.12
N GLY A 646 22.44 -11.77 -3.97
CA GLY A 646 23.79 -11.66 -4.54
C GLY A 646 23.86 -11.77 -6.06
N SER A 647 22.78 -12.10 -6.74
CA SER A 647 22.71 -12.05 -8.21
C SER A 647 22.71 -10.60 -8.71
N ASN A 648 23.62 -10.25 -9.63
CA ASN A 648 23.79 -8.85 -10.11
C ASN A 648 22.46 -8.22 -10.58
N GLY A 649 21.62 -8.98 -11.28
CA GLY A 649 20.31 -8.49 -11.72
C GLY A 649 19.34 -8.12 -10.59
N SER A 650 19.44 -8.76 -9.42
CA SER A 650 18.60 -8.40 -8.26
C SER A 650 19.09 -7.12 -7.58
N LEU A 651 20.42 -6.92 -7.50
CA LEU A 651 21.02 -5.72 -6.92
C LEU A 651 20.79 -4.48 -7.80
N GLU A 652 20.92 -4.63 -9.12
CA GLU A 652 20.64 -3.56 -10.09
C GLU A 652 19.19 -3.09 -9.99
N LEU A 653 18.23 -4.02 -9.84
CA LEU A 653 16.82 -3.68 -9.64
C LEU A 653 16.54 -2.90 -8.35
N LEU A 654 17.33 -3.10 -7.28
CA LEU A 654 17.20 -2.33 -6.04
C LEU A 654 17.86 -0.96 -6.15
N ALA A 655 18.90 -0.84 -6.98
CA ALA A 655 19.64 0.40 -7.17
C ALA A 655 18.81 1.53 -7.81
N ASP A 656 17.75 1.18 -8.56
CA ASP A 656 16.85 2.15 -9.21
C ASP A 656 15.50 2.32 -8.51
N ARG A 657 15.24 1.57 -7.43
CA ARG A 657 13.97 1.66 -6.69
C ARG A 657 13.90 2.88 -5.79
N THR A 658 12.70 3.46 -5.74
CA THR A 658 12.30 4.47 -4.77
C THR A 658 12.31 3.88 -3.36
N VAL A 659 12.85 4.63 -2.40
CA VAL A 659 12.92 4.21 -1.00
C VAL A 659 11.52 4.33 -0.38
N PRO A 660 10.93 3.24 0.15
CA PRO A 660 9.54 3.27 0.63
C PRO A 660 9.34 4.07 1.91
N PHE A 661 10.43 4.34 2.64
CA PHE A 661 10.41 5.00 3.94
C PHE A 661 10.57 6.53 3.85
N GLY A 662 10.65 7.12 2.67
CA GLY A 662 10.73 8.58 2.48
C GLY A 662 12.05 9.08 1.91
N ASP A 663 12.17 10.40 1.81
CA ASP A 663 13.24 11.12 1.12
C ASP A 663 14.22 11.86 2.06
N GLY A 664 14.07 11.66 3.38
CA GLY A 664 14.89 12.32 4.40
C GLY A 664 14.50 13.76 4.69
N THR A 665 13.25 14.15 4.40
CA THR A 665 12.71 15.49 4.72
C THR A 665 11.65 15.48 5.82
N SER A 666 11.53 14.38 6.57
CA SER A 666 10.43 14.11 7.49
C SER A 666 10.26 15.21 8.54
N TRP A 667 11.34 15.63 9.21
CA TRP A 667 11.26 16.68 10.23
C TRP A 667 10.93 18.06 9.66
N ALA A 668 11.34 18.36 8.43
CA ALA A 668 10.96 19.60 7.76
C ALA A 668 9.45 19.62 7.48
N GLN A 669 8.88 18.48 7.07
CA GLN A 669 7.44 18.34 6.87
C GLN A 669 6.68 18.41 8.19
N ILE A 670 7.12 17.67 9.22
CA ILE A 670 6.54 17.68 10.57
C ILE A 670 6.51 19.10 11.13
N SER A 671 7.64 19.81 11.09
CA SER A 671 7.73 21.18 11.61
C SER A 671 6.76 22.12 10.91
N ARG A 672 6.69 22.07 9.56
CA ARG A 672 5.76 22.90 8.79
C ARG A 672 4.31 22.62 9.17
N ILE A 673 3.93 21.34 9.29
CA ILE A 673 2.57 20.92 9.62
C ILE A 673 2.21 21.36 11.05
N LEU A 674 3.12 21.21 12.02
CA LEU A 674 2.91 21.68 13.40
C LEU A 674 2.70 23.19 13.51
N GLY A 675 3.29 23.96 12.58
CA GLY A 675 3.12 25.40 12.47
C GLY A 675 1.78 25.87 11.87
N THR A 676 0.92 24.95 11.42
CA THR A 676 -0.37 25.29 10.79
C THR A 676 -1.48 25.56 11.82
N ASP A 677 -2.49 26.33 11.41
CA ASP A 677 -3.71 26.59 12.18
C ASP A 677 -4.56 25.32 12.36
N ASP A 678 -4.61 24.43 11.36
CA ASP A 678 -5.32 23.15 11.43
C ASP A 678 -4.81 22.30 12.60
N VAL A 679 -3.48 22.20 12.76
CA VAL A 679 -2.88 21.54 13.92
C VAL A 679 -3.14 22.32 15.21
N GLY A 680 -3.14 23.66 15.15
CA GLY A 680 -3.53 24.49 16.29
C GLY A 680 -4.91 24.14 16.84
N HIS A 681 -5.89 23.94 15.95
CA HIS A 681 -7.22 23.50 16.32
C HIS A 681 -7.21 22.10 16.93
N LEU A 682 -6.46 21.15 16.35
CA LEU A 682 -6.36 19.78 16.89
C LEU A 682 -5.73 19.72 18.28
N LEU A 683 -4.71 20.55 18.54
CA LEU A 683 -4.04 20.62 19.84
C LEU A 683 -4.87 21.37 20.89
N ALA A 684 -5.69 22.34 20.48
CA ALA A 684 -6.55 23.11 21.37
C ALA A 684 -7.88 22.43 21.75
N GLN A 685 -8.18 21.25 21.21
CA GLN A 685 -9.42 20.51 21.51
C GLN A 685 -9.46 20.06 22.98
N GLY A 686 -10.30 20.74 23.76
CA GLY A 686 -10.61 20.41 25.15
C GLY A 686 -11.63 19.27 25.30
N GLU A 687 -12.20 19.14 26.50
CA GLU A 687 -13.23 18.14 26.78
C GLU A 687 -14.44 18.34 25.86
N PRO A 688 -14.89 17.30 25.14
CA PRO A 688 -16.01 17.43 24.22
C PRO A 688 -17.32 17.60 24.99
N ASP A 689 -18.05 18.68 24.68
CA ASP A 689 -19.38 18.93 25.21
C ASP A 689 -20.46 18.38 24.26
N PHE A 690 -21.16 17.33 24.72
CA PHE A 690 -22.27 16.69 24.02
C PHE A 690 -23.64 17.07 24.58
N VAL A 691 -23.74 18.04 25.50
CA VAL A 691 -25.02 18.48 26.05
C VAL A 691 -25.91 19.01 24.92
N GLY A 692 -27.04 18.35 24.70
CA GLY A 692 -28.01 18.70 23.65
C GLY A 692 -27.54 18.38 22.21
N ARG A 693 -26.46 17.61 22.04
CA ARG A 693 -25.93 17.21 20.72
C ARG A 693 -26.13 15.72 20.45
N GLN A 694 -26.13 15.33 19.18
CA GLN A 694 -26.13 13.92 18.81
C GLN A 694 -24.82 13.25 19.29
N VAL A 695 -24.95 12.04 19.83
CA VAL A 695 -23.80 11.20 20.22
C VAL A 695 -22.96 10.91 18.96
N PRO A 696 -21.62 11.04 19.02
CA PRO A 696 -20.77 10.62 17.92
C PRO A 696 -21.02 9.15 17.59
N VAL A 697 -21.30 8.86 16.32
CA VAL A 697 -21.35 7.47 15.82
C VAL A 697 -19.93 7.08 15.46
N ALA A 698 -19.43 6.00 16.08
CA ALA A 698 -18.06 5.50 15.94
C ALA A 698 -17.75 4.97 14.53
#